data_AF-A0A077MEU9-F1
#
_entry.id   AF-A0A077MEU9-F1
#
_cell.length_a   1.000
_cell.length_b   1.000
_cell.length_c   1.000
_cell.angle_alpha   90.00
_cell.angle_beta   90.00
_cell.angle_gamma   90.00
#
_symmetry.space_group_name_H-M   'P 1'
#
loop_
_entity.id
_entity.type
_entity.pdbx_description
1 polymer ?
#
loop_
_entity_poly.entity_id
_entity_poly.type
_entity_poly.pdbx_seq_one_letter_code
_entity_poly.pdbx_strand_id
1 'polypeptide(L)'
;MTSAIVLPLPTGSEAAWTARVRMALRPEFAADRLVVGVNDPAYSAGPCLVEGCQRLARGHGMCAGHHARWAKAGRPDVDEFVASTDPGWARQRPNRACRVEACGYGVARKGLCQLHAQGWERSGRPDFEQWLAAGPPPIKAPVAEACHVPGCLLWPQAAGPLCHAHHSTWRANGRPDPVVFAREFAALRVPSDQVIVLARLPEPLRWELAYVIQCRHDERASRTPPEVVGRLVSFLLEADVPSLRDGDERSWRKAFTASGRRDSNGRGLLVYAHQRVADLAAGSGWVAEYPREVWQLRRLGYPGNLTLDFTRIAQPWLREATKRWTRQRLATGVGLEAVRRGLTAVTRLAGYLQQARIDAPQALTRVVLEGYLADLSTGVPTAHRRQVHIGQLRGFLEAVRQRGWAPLHPTAALFTDDNPPRPQRGPRAVAEHVMAQLEAPTAIAAWSDPAGAVITLILIRCGLRVGDATRLSYDCLVTDPKGAPYLRYVNHKMNREALVPLDEELHTLIRAQQARLTAEATAPPVLFPRPTKNPDRAIPLSTSTYRAALYRWLESLDVRDEHAHRVHLTPHQWRHTLGTRLINRDVPQEVVRRILDHDSSQMTAHYARLHDDTVRRHWDAARKVDITGAAIPSEPGSPLADAAWTGHRLAAATQALPNGHCALPIHKACPHANACLTCPMFLTTATHLPAHREHRAQVIELITRAEAQGRTRVAQMNQDVLSNLESIITALEHPEENDES
;
A
#
# COMPACT_ATOMS: atom_id res chain seq x y z
N MET A 1 -15.87 51.55 -17.67
CA MET A 1 -14.76 50.63 -17.32
C MET A 1 -15.02 49.31 -18.01
N THR A 2 -14.25 49.06 -19.06
CA THR A 2 -14.38 47.98 -20.04
C THR A 2 -14.03 46.62 -19.42
N SER A 3 -15.07 45.81 -19.16
CA SER A 3 -14.91 44.38 -18.85
C SER A 3 -14.33 43.66 -20.05
N ALA A 4 -13.05 43.28 -19.97
CA ALA A 4 -12.43 42.35 -20.89
C ALA A 4 -13.03 40.96 -20.67
N ILE A 5 -13.96 40.58 -21.54
CA ILE A 5 -14.41 39.19 -21.69
C ILE A 5 -13.22 38.42 -22.26
N VAL A 6 -12.53 37.66 -21.42
CA VAL A 6 -11.58 36.64 -21.89
C VAL A 6 -12.42 35.50 -22.47
N LEU A 7 -12.64 35.57 -23.79
CA LEU A 7 -13.15 34.45 -24.58
C LEU A 7 -12.20 33.25 -24.42
N PRO A 8 -12.72 32.02 -24.36
CA PRO A 8 -11.88 30.83 -24.40
C PRO A 8 -11.07 30.84 -25.68
N LEU A 9 -9.75 30.62 -25.56
CA LEU A 9 -8.83 30.51 -26.68
C LEU A 9 -9.44 29.61 -27.76
N PRO A 10 -9.40 30.02 -29.05
CA PRO A 10 -9.88 29.17 -30.13
C PRO A 10 -9.12 27.85 -30.07
N THR A 11 -9.81 26.75 -30.33
CA THR A 11 -9.17 25.52 -30.80
C THR A 11 -8.33 25.91 -32.01
N GLY A 12 -7.06 26.26 -31.77
CA GLY A 12 -6.16 26.76 -32.79
C GLY A 12 -6.04 25.73 -33.90
N SER A 13 -5.67 26.20 -35.10
CA SER A 13 -5.27 25.32 -36.20
C SER A 13 -4.28 24.26 -35.70
N GLU A 14 -4.21 23.12 -36.36
CA GLU A 14 -3.23 22.07 -36.01
C GLU A 14 -1.79 22.61 -35.91
N ALA A 15 -1.46 23.65 -36.69
CA ALA A 15 -0.21 24.39 -36.60
C ALA A 15 -0.02 25.10 -35.24
N ALA A 16 -1.04 25.79 -34.73
CA ALA A 16 -0.98 26.45 -33.42
C ALA A 16 -0.87 25.43 -32.27
N TRP A 17 -1.55 24.29 -32.40
CA TRP A 17 -1.39 23.20 -31.44
C TRP A 17 0.02 22.59 -31.49
N THR A 18 0.53 22.31 -32.69
CA THR A 18 1.89 21.80 -32.88
C THR A 18 2.92 22.73 -32.27
N ALA A 19 2.80 24.05 -32.49
CA ALA A 19 3.67 25.05 -31.88
C ALA A 19 3.62 25.00 -30.35
N ARG A 20 2.41 24.90 -29.76
CA ARG A 20 2.24 24.78 -28.30
C ARG A 20 2.90 23.52 -27.73
N VAL A 21 2.76 22.38 -28.39
CA VAL A 21 3.42 21.14 -27.94
C VAL A 21 4.94 21.26 -28.03
N ARG A 22 5.45 21.83 -29.14
CA ARG A 22 6.89 22.04 -29.32
C ARG A 22 7.48 23.02 -28.32
N MET A 23 6.74 24.06 -27.91
CA MET A 23 7.17 24.97 -26.84
C MET A 23 7.27 24.28 -25.47
N ALA A 24 6.52 23.21 -25.24
CA ALA A 24 6.59 22.42 -24.01
C ALA A 24 7.70 21.35 -24.03
N LEU A 25 8.33 21.13 -25.17
CA LEU A 25 9.42 20.17 -25.36
C LEU A 25 10.78 20.80 -25.05
N ARG A 26 11.61 20.07 -24.31
CA ARG A 26 13.03 20.37 -24.19
C ARG A 26 13.77 19.90 -25.45
N PRO A 27 14.89 20.56 -25.82
CA PRO A 27 15.61 20.26 -27.04
C PRO A 27 15.98 18.77 -27.22
N GLU A 28 16.34 18.08 -26.14
CA GLU A 28 16.75 16.67 -26.16
C GLU A 28 15.60 15.69 -26.49
N PHE A 29 14.34 16.09 -26.31
CA PHE A 29 13.16 15.30 -26.68
C PHE A 29 12.56 15.74 -28.02
N ALA A 30 12.97 16.89 -28.56
CA ALA A 30 12.54 17.41 -29.84
C ALA A 30 13.29 16.76 -31.03
N ALA A 31 13.37 15.43 -31.04
CA ALA A 31 14.08 14.68 -32.07
C ALA A 31 13.23 13.52 -32.63
N ASP A 32 13.43 13.22 -33.91
CA ASP A 32 12.79 12.11 -34.62
C ASP A 32 13.22 10.73 -34.10
N ARG A 33 14.39 10.69 -33.45
CA ARG A 33 15.02 9.48 -32.92
C ARG A 33 15.60 9.80 -31.54
N LEU A 34 15.14 9.10 -30.52
CA LEU A 34 15.62 9.24 -29.14
C LEU A 34 16.42 8.00 -28.78
N VAL A 35 17.66 8.20 -28.34
CA VAL A 35 18.52 7.12 -27.83
C VAL A 35 18.40 7.09 -26.31
N VAL A 36 17.94 5.95 -25.79
CA VAL A 36 17.78 5.73 -24.35
C VAL A 36 19.09 5.25 -23.74
N GLY A 37 19.53 5.92 -22.67
CA GLY A 37 20.66 5.46 -21.87
C GLY A 37 20.34 4.16 -21.13
N VAL A 38 21.27 3.21 -21.12
CA VAL A 38 21.11 1.92 -20.42
C VAL A 38 20.94 2.07 -18.90
N ASN A 39 21.30 3.21 -18.34
CA ASN A 39 21.15 3.53 -16.92
C ASN A 39 20.02 4.52 -16.64
N ASP A 40 19.24 4.91 -17.66
CA ASP A 40 18.13 5.85 -17.47
C ASP A 40 16.95 5.16 -16.74
N PRO A 41 16.66 5.50 -15.48
CA PRO A 41 15.63 4.81 -14.70
C PRO A 41 14.21 4.97 -15.27
N ALA A 42 13.96 6.01 -16.08
CA ALA A 42 12.66 6.23 -16.71
C ALA A 42 12.35 5.19 -17.80
N TYR A 43 13.37 4.65 -18.46
CA TYR A 43 13.22 3.79 -19.64
C TYR A 43 13.91 2.44 -19.49
N SER A 44 14.90 2.33 -18.60
CA SER A 44 15.77 1.18 -18.42
C SER A 44 15.64 0.54 -17.04
N ALA A 45 15.82 -0.78 -17.00
CA ALA A 45 16.03 -1.54 -15.78
C ALA A 45 17.50 -1.63 -15.36
N GLY A 46 18.41 -1.05 -16.14
CA GLY A 46 19.86 -1.19 -16.02
C GLY A 46 20.47 -1.91 -17.23
N PRO A 47 21.80 -2.10 -17.21
CA PRO A 47 22.50 -2.89 -18.21
C PRO A 47 22.20 -4.40 -18.02
N CYS A 48 22.48 -5.17 -19.06
CA CYS A 48 22.42 -6.63 -19.02
C CYS A 48 23.42 -7.18 -17.99
N LEU A 49 23.01 -8.14 -17.16
CA LEU A 49 23.86 -8.77 -16.13
C LEU A 49 25.07 -9.51 -16.72
N VAL A 50 24.98 -9.98 -17.96
CA VAL A 50 26.10 -10.62 -18.67
C VAL A 50 27.26 -9.65 -18.83
N GLU A 51 28.38 -9.94 -18.17
CA GLU A 51 29.58 -9.13 -18.17
C GLU A 51 30.06 -8.86 -19.61
N GLY A 52 30.34 -7.60 -19.94
CA GLY A 52 30.68 -7.18 -21.32
C GLY A 52 29.48 -6.92 -22.24
N CYS A 53 28.24 -7.19 -21.83
CA CYS A 53 27.05 -6.87 -22.60
C CYS A 53 26.52 -5.45 -22.29
N GLN A 54 26.77 -4.48 -23.17
CA GLN A 54 26.31 -3.09 -23.00
C GLN A 54 24.83 -2.86 -23.42
N ARG A 55 23.99 -3.89 -23.36
CA ARG A 55 22.59 -3.81 -23.82
C ARG A 55 21.62 -3.60 -22.67
N LEU A 56 20.49 -2.97 -22.98
CA LEU A 56 19.38 -2.75 -22.07
C LEU A 56 18.84 -4.07 -21.49
N ALA A 57 18.80 -4.20 -20.17
CA ALA A 57 18.08 -5.29 -19.53
C ALA A 57 16.57 -5.11 -19.68
N ARG A 58 15.86 -6.22 -19.92
CA ARG A 58 14.40 -6.26 -19.99
C ARG A 58 13.83 -6.95 -18.74
N GLY A 59 13.90 -8.27 -18.72
CA GLY A 59 13.42 -9.12 -17.62
C GLY A 59 14.54 -10.02 -17.11
N HIS A 60 14.51 -10.35 -15.82
CA HIS A 60 15.55 -11.14 -15.15
C HIS A 60 16.96 -10.59 -15.35
N GLY A 61 17.10 -9.25 -15.39
CA GLY A 61 18.39 -8.57 -15.59
C GLY A 61 19.06 -8.78 -16.96
N MET A 62 18.42 -9.45 -17.91
CA MET A 62 19.03 -9.80 -19.20
C MET A 62 18.45 -8.98 -20.35
N CYS A 63 19.27 -8.68 -21.36
CA CYS A 63 18.79 -8.13 -22.63
C CYS A 63 17.97 -9.19 -23.41
N ALA A 64 17.24 -8.78 -24.43
CA ALA A 64 16.38 -9.70 -25.21
C ALA A 64 17.13 -10.92 -25.78
N GLY A 65 18.35 -10.71 -26.27
CA GLY A 65 19.15 -11.77 -26.85
C GLY A 65 19.63 -12.79 -25.81
N HIS A 66 20.10 -12.32 -24.65
CA HIS A 66 20.55 -13.21 -23.56
C HIS A 66 19.37 -13.89 -22.88
N HIS A 67 18.25 -13.19 -22.67
CA HIS A 67 17.02 -13.80 -22.17
C HIS A 67 16.51 -14.92 -23.09
N ALA A 68 16.53 -14.73 -24.42
CA ALA A 68 16.14 -15.78 -25.37
C ALA A 68 17.05 -17.01 -25.29
N ARG A 69 18.36 -16.81 -25.06
CA ARG A 69 19.31 -17.91 -24.88
C ARG A 69 19.11 -18.64 -23.55
N TRP A 70 18.90 -17.90 -22.48
CA TRP A 70 18.56 -18.44 -21.17
C TRP A 70 17.31 -19.30 -21.23
N ALA A 71 16.25 -18.78 -21.88
CA ALA A 71 15.03 -19.54 -22.11
C ALA A 71 15.26 -20.80 -22.95
N LYS A 72 16.12 -20.73 -23.99
CA LYS A 72 16.47 -21.89 -24.82
C LYS A 72 17.33 -22.92 -24.07
N ALA A 73 18.11 -22.49 -23.08
CA ALA A 73 18.90 -23.36 -22.21
C ALA A 73 18.08 -24.05 -21.11
N GLY A 74 16.76 -23.90 -21.12
CA GLY A 74 15.88 -24.52 -20.12
C GLY A 74 15.69 -23.68 -18.85
N ARG A 75 16.02 -22.38 -18.89
CA ARG A 75 15.90 -21.45 -17.75
C ARG A 75 16.69 -21.91 -16.50
N PRO A 76 18.01 -22.15 -16.63
CA PRO A 76 18.87 -22.44 -15.48
C PRO A 76 18.89 -21.26 -14.48
N ASP A 77 19.62 -21.41 -13.38
CA ASP A 77 19.85 -20.29 -12.46
C ASP A 77 20.41 -19.06 -13.23
N VAL A 78 19.97 -17.86 -12.84
CA VAL A 78 20.30 -16.64 -13.58
C VAL A 78 21.77 -16.31 -13.43
N ASP A 79 22.33 -16.44 -12.23
CA ASP A 79 23.72 -16.05 -11.95
C ASP A 79 24.68 -17.03 -12.63
N GLU A 80 24.37 -18.33 -12.56
CA GLU A 80 25.13 -19.37 -13.28
C GLU A 80 25.13 -19.15 -14.80
N PHE A 81 23.96 -18.82 -15.37
CA PHE A 81 23.85 -18.56 -16.80
C PHE A 81 24.61 -17.30 -17.21
N VAL A 82 24.45 -16.22 -16.44
CA VAL A 82 25.07 -14.93 -16.72
C VAL A 82 26.59 -15.05 -16.73
N ALA A 83 27.17 -15.85 -15.83
CA ALA A 83 28.61 -16.10 -15.75
C ALA A 83 29.16 -16.95 -16.92
N SER A 84 28.35 -17.87 -17.47
CA SER A 84 28.81 -18.85 -18.49
C SER A 84 28.49 -18.46 -19.93
N THR A 85 27.59 -17.50 -20.14
CA THR A 85 27.04 -17.20 -21.46
C THR A 85 27.89 -16.16 -22.20
N ASP A 86 28.28 -16.46 -23.44
CA ASP A 86 29.05 -15.51 -24.27
C ASP A 86 28.39 -14.10 -24.35
N PRO A 87 29.12 -13.00 -24.11
CA PRO A 87 28.55 -11.65 -24.17
C PRO A 87 28.23 -11.18 -25.58
N GLY A 88 28.87 -11.76 -26.59
CA GLY A 88 28.76 -11.39 -27.98
C GLY A 88 27.33 -11.41 -28.52
N TRP A 89 26.95 -10.34 -29.24
CA TRP A 89 25.71 -10.34 -30.00
C TRP A 89 25.83 -11.28 -31.22
N ALA A 90 24.73 -11.88 -31.68
CA ALA A 90 24.75 -12.84 -32.79
C ALA A 90 25.45 -12.32 -34.06
N ARG A 91 25.47 -11.00 -34.30
CA ARG A 91 26.17 -10.38 -35.44
C ARG A 91 27.69 -10.23 -35.25
N GLN A 92 28.18 -10.29 -34.01
CA GLN A 92 29.59 -10.16 -33.65
C GLN A 92 30.26 -11.52 -33.44
N ARG A 93 29.48 -12.61 -33.43
CA ARG A 93 30.03 -13.96 -33.33
C ARG A 93 30.68 -14.34 -34.66
N PRO A 94 31.84 -15.02 -34.63
CA PRO A 94 32.40 -15.62 -35.82
C PRO A 94 31.37 -16.55 -36.46
N ASN A 95 31.06 -16.31 -37.73
CA ASN A 95 30.29 -17.26 -38.51
C ASN A 95 31.06 -18.58 -38.60
N ARG A 96 30.37 -19.72 -38.49
CA ARG A 96 31.03 -21.03 -38.52
C ARG A 96 31.64 -21.30 -39.89
N ALA A 97 32.89 -21.77 -39.90
CA ALA A 97 33.58 -22.26 -41.09
C ALA A 97 33.19 -23.72 -41.40
N CYS A 98 33.40 -24.14 -42.64
CA CYS A 98 33.26 -25.53 -43.05
C CYS A 98 34.17 -26.43 -42.21
N ARG A 99 33.67 -27.61 -41.84
CA ARG A 99 34.45 -28.61 -41.09
C ARG A 99 35.55 -29.31 -41.89
N VAL A 100 35.61 -29.09 -43.21
CA VAL A 100 36.68 -29.66 -44.05
C VAL A 100 37.93 -28.81 -43.88
N GLU A 101 39.05 -29.45 -43.58
CA GLU A 101 40.33 -28.78 -43.38
C GLU A 101 40.74 -27.97 -44.62
N ALA A 102 41.41 -26.83 -44.40
CA ALA A 102 41.77 -25.84 -45.43
C ALA A 102 40.60 -25.20 -46.22
N CYS A 103 39.34 -25.49 -45.89
CA CYS A 103 38.18 -24.84 -46.52
C CYS A 103 37.76 -23.57 -45.75
N GLY A 104 38.00 -22.39 -46.32
CA GLY A 104 37.60 -21.12 -45.70
C GLY A 104 36.13 -20.73 -45.89
N TYR A 105 35.33 -21.51 -46.62
CA TYR A 105 33.90 -21.21 -46.82
C TYR A 105 33.08 -21.39 -45.54
N GLY A 106 32.04 -20.56 -45.37
CA GLY A 106 31.09 -20.69 -44.26
C GLY A 106 30.19 -21.92 -44.35
N VAL A 107 29.69 -22.37 -43.20
CA VAL A 107 28.69 -23.46 -43.12
C VAL A 107 27.38 -23.05 -43.81
N ALA A 108 26.90 -23.91 -44.70
CA ALA A 108 25.58 -23.82 -45.31
C ALA A 108 24.61 -24.86 -44.70
N ARG A 109 25.03 -26.13 -44.56
CA ARG A 109 24.20 -27.21 -43.99
C ARG A 109 25.06 -28.30 -43.36
N LYS A 110 24.59 -28.85 -42.23
CA LYS A 110 25.24 -29.93 -41.46
C LYS A 110 26.75 -29.71 -41.19
N GLY A 111 27.18 -28.47 -40.93
CA GLY A 111 28.61 -28.16 -40.67
C GLY A 111 29.51 -28.08 -41.91
N LEU A 112 28.96 -28.25 -43.12
CA LEU A 112 29.68 -28.14 -44.39
C LEU A 112 29.29 -26.88 -45.16
N CYS A 113 30.21 -26.38 -46.01
CA CYS A 113 29.87 -25.38 -47.01
C CYS A 113 28.92 -25.97 -48.08
N GLN A 114 28.31 -25.12 -48.91
CA GLN A 114 27.35 -25.57 -49.92
C GLN A 114 27.92 -26.63 -50.87
N LEU A 115 29.17 -26.44 -51.29
CA LEU A 115 29.85 -27.29 -52.26
C LEU A 115 30.28 -28.64 -51.64
N HIS A 116 30.86 -28.64 -50.43
CA HIS A 116 31.16 -29.89 -49.72
C HIS A 116 29.91 -30.66 -49.33
N ALA A 117 28.83 -29.97 -48.96
CA ALA A 117 27.56 -30.63 -48.70
C ALA A 117 26.97 -31.29 -49.95
N GLN A 118 27.12 -30.67 -51.13
CA GLN A 118 26.75 -31.30 -52.41
C GLN A 118 27.68 -32.47 -52.76
N GLY A 119 28.98 -32.36 -52.47
CA GLY A 119 29.95 -33.45 -52.64
C GLY A 119 29.60 -34.67 -51.79
N TRP A 120 29.30 -34.45 -50.51
CA TRP A 120 28.85 -35.49 -49.58
C TRP A 120 27.53 -36.14 -50.01
N GLU A 121 26.60 -35.35 -50.56
CA GLU A 121 25.36 -35.90 -51.11
C GLU A 121 25.61 -36.74 -52.37
N ARG A 122 26.50 -36.29 -53.25
CA ARG A 122 26.89 -37.01 -54.47
C ARG A 122 27.65 -38.31 -54.18
N SER A 123 28.36 -38.40 -53.05
CA SER A 123 29.00 -39.63 -52.59
C SER A 123 28.03 -40.61 -51.92
N GLY A 124 26.71 -40.39 -52.02
CA GLY A 124 25.70 -41.30 -51.46
C GLY A 124 25.41 -41.10 -49.98
N ARG A 125 25.78 -39.95 -49.40
CA ARG A 125 25.59 -39.62 -47.97
C ARG A 125 26.22 -40.65 -47.01
N PRO A 126 27.54 -40.93 -47.15
CA PRO A 126 28.26 -41.81 -46.23
C PRO A 126 28.24 -41.26 -44.80
N ASP A 127 28.67 -42.07 -43.83
CA ASP A 127 28.85 -41.59 -42.46
C ASP A 127 29.67 -40.29 -42.43
N PHE A 128 29.20 -39.32 -41.65
CA PHE A 128 29.67 -37.94 -41.75
C PHE A 128 31.10 -37.77 -41.25
N GLU A 129 31.45 -38.43 -40.13
CA GLU A 129 32.78 -38.33 -39.54
C GLU A 129 33.80 -39.14 -40.34
N GLN A 130 33.41 -40.31 -40.85
CA GLN A 130 34.25 -41.10 -41.75
C GLN A 130 34.56 -40.37 -43.05
N TRP A 131 33.58 -39.70 -43.65
CA TRP A 131 33.77 -38.95 -44.88
C TRP A 131 34.67 -37.72 -44.69
N LEU A 132 34.56 -37.04 -43.54
CA LEU A 132 35.46 -35.95 -43.19
C LEU A 132 36.90 -36.45 -43.01
N ALA A 133 37.09 -37.57 -42.31
CA ALA A 133 38.41 -38.16 -42.10
C ALA A 133 39.05 -38.66 -43.41
N ALA A 134 38.24 -39.09 -44.38
CA ALA A 134 38.70 -39.56 -45.69
C ALA A 134 39.24 -38.44 -46.61
N GLY A 135 39.17 -37.17 -46.20
CA GLY A 135 39.68 -36.04 -46.96
C GLY A 135 38.82 -35.71 -48.19
N PRO A 136 37.69 -35.01 -48.00
CA PRO A 136 36.84 -34.56 -49.11
C PRO A 136 37.61 -33.76 -50.15
N PRO A 137 37.23 -33.84 -51.45
CA PRO A 137 37.96 -33.16 -52.50
C PRO A 137 38.11 -31.65 -52.23
N PRO A 138 39.30 -31.07 -52.49
CA PRO A 138 39.54 -29.66 -52.27
C PRO A 138 38.65 -28.83 -53.18
N ILE A 139 38.22 -27.69 -52.67
CA ILE A 139 37.43 -26.72 -53.43
C ILE A 139 38.32 -25.52 -53.74
N LYS A 140 38.18 -25.00 -54.96
CA LYS A 140 38.89 -23.80 -55.41
C LYS A 140 38.63 -22.62 -54.46
N ALA A 141 39.70 -22.04 -53.92
CA ALA A 141 39.62 -20.81 -53.14
C ALA A 141 39.12 -19.63 -54.01
N PRO A 142 38.37 -18.69 -53.43
CA PRO A 142 37.97 -17.48 -54.15
C PRO A 142 39.17 -16.56 -54.41
N VAL A 143 38.98 -15.59 -55.31
CA VAL A 143 39.99 -14.55 -55.62
C VAL A 143 40.23 -13.60 -54.44
N ALA A 144 39.19 -13.32 -53.65
CA ALA A 144 39.29 -12.48 -52.46
C ALA A 144 39.49 -13.34 -51.21
N GLU A 145 40.48 -12.99 -50.40
CA GLU A 145 40.93 -13.80 -49.25
C GLU A 145 39.91 -13.82 -48.09
N ALA A 146 39.02 -12.82 -48.00
CA ALA A 146 38.04 -12.71 -46.92
C ALA A 146 36.75 -12.00 -47.35
N CYS A 147 35.70 -12.19 -46.56
CA CYS A 147 34.43 -11.50 -46.67
C CYS A 147 34.61 -9.99 -46.45
N HIS A 148 33.90 -9.15 -47.23
CA HIS A 148 33.94 -7.70 -47.06
C HIS A 148 33.41 -7.17 -45.72
N VAL A 149 32.76 -8.00 -44.90
CA VAL A 149 32.34 -7.57 -43.55
C VAL A 149 33.57 -7.55 -42.66
N PRO A 150 33.97 -6.38 -42.10
CA PRO A 150 35.13 -6.26 -41.23
C PRO A 150 35.12 -7.31 -40.10
N GLY A 151 36.26 -8.00 -39.92
CA GLY A 151 36.43 -9.05 -38.91
C GLY A 151 35.92 -10.44 -39.29
N CYS A 152 35.31 -10.62 -40.47
CA CYS A 152 34.90 -11.94 -40.95
C CYS A 152 36.00 -12.62 -41.78
N LEU A 153 36.59 -13.67 -41.23
CA LEU A 153 37.69 -14.43 -41.87
C LEU A 153 37.21 -15.49 -42.89
N LEU A 154 35.90 -15.57 -43.17
CA LEU A 154 35.36 -16.55 -44.10
C LEU A 154 35.52 -16.08 -45.55
N TRP A 155 35.73 -17.05 -46.44
CA TRP A 155 35.77 -16.85 -47.87
C TRP A 155 34.43 -16.33 -48.44
N PRO A 156 34.47 -15.33 -49.35
CA PRO A 156 33.28 -14.84 -50.04
C PRO A 156 32.78 -15.82 -51.10
N GLN A 157 31.48 -15.78 -51.40
CA GLN A 157 30.89 -16.59 -52.47
C GLN A 157 31.40 -16.14 -53.84
N ALA A 158 31.40 -17.04 -54.83
CA ALA A 158 31.81 -16.71 -56.20
C ALA A 158 30.99 -15.56 -56.83
N ALA A 159 29.75 -15.39 -56.40
CA ALA A 159 28.82 -14.40 -56.94
C ALA A 159 28.88 -13.01 -56.26
N GLY A 160 29.78 -12.78 -55.30
CA GLY A 160 29.87 -11.46 -54.66
C GLY A 160 30.79 -11.38 -53.44
N PRO A 161 30.95 -10.20 -52.84
CA PRO A 161 32.00 -9.93 -51.85
C PRO A 161 31.70 -10.46 -50.43
N LEU A 162 30.62 -11.25 -50.26
CA LEU A 162 30.13 -11.68 -48.95
C LEU A 162 30.22 -13.20 -48.79
N CYS A 163 30.54 -13.67 -47.58
CA CYS A 163 30.44 -15.09 -47.24
C CYS A 163 28.97 -15.55 -47.22
N HIS A 164 28.72 -16.87 -47.16
CA HIS A 164 27.37 -17.43 -47.25
C HIS A 164 26.37 -16.87 -46.22
N ALA A 165 26.81 -16.71 -44.96
CA ALA A 165 25.96 -16.17 -43.90
C ALA A 165 25.62 -14.68 -44.12
N HIS A 166 26.62 -13.86 -44.47
CA HIS A 166 26.42 -12.44 -44.73
C HIS A 166 25.64 -12.18 -46.02
N HIS A 167 25.86 -12.98 -47.07
CA HIS A 167 25.08 -12.92 -48.30
C HIS A 167 23.59 -13.23 -48.06
N SER A 168 23.30 -14.25 -47.24
CA SER A 168 21.92 -14.58 -46.86
C SER A 168 21.25 -13.44 -46.10
N THR A 169 21.99 -12.81 -45.18
CA THR A 169 21.49 -11.65 -44.42
C THR A 169 21.29 -10.44 -45.33
N TRP A 170 22.24 -10.15 -46.21
CA TRP A 170 22.16 -9.09 -47.21
C TRP A 170 20.93 -9.25 -48.11
N ARG A 171 20.66 -10.47 -48.59
CA ARG A 171 19.46 -10.79 -49.38
C ARG A 171 18.18 -10.55 -48.59
N ALA A 172 18.14 -10.92 -47.32
CA ALA A 172 16.98 -10.70 -46.46
C ALA A 172 16.73 -9.20 -46.15
N ASN A 173 17.75 -8.35 -46.28
CA ASN A 173 17.64 -6.89 -46.08
C ASN A 173 17.40 -6.11 -47.38
N GLY A 174 16.87 -6.77 -48.42
CA GLY A 174 16.47 -6.08 -49.66
C GLY A 174 17.60 -5.82 -50.65
N ARG A 175 18.77 -6.46 -50.49
CA ARG A 175 19.93 -6.36 -51.40
C ARG A 175 20.46 -4.92 -51.61
N PRO A 176 20.78 -4.17 -50.54
CA PRO A 176 21.43 -2.86 -50.65
C PRO A 176 22.82 -2.95 -51.31
N ASP A 177 23.50 -1.84 -51.55
CA ASP A 177 24.89 -1.90 -52.01
C ASP A 177 25.76 -2.77 -51.06
N PRO A 178 26.51 -3.77 -51.55
CA PRO A 178 27.25 -4.71 -50.70
C PRO A 178 28.35 -4.08 -49.82
N VAL A 179 28.98 -2.99 -50.28
CA VAL A 179 30.02 -2.26 -49.52
C VAL A 179 29.37 -1.43 -48.42
N VAL A 180 28.29 -0.72 -48.75
CA VAL A 180 27.48 0.01 -47.77
C VAL A 180 26.92 -0.94 -46.73
N PHE A 181 26.38 -2.09 -47.15
CA PHE A 181 25.90 -3.14 -46.24
C PHE A 181 27.01 -3.62 -45.31
N ALA A 182 28.19 -3.96 -45.84
CA ALA A 182 29.27 -4.48 -45.03
C ALA A 182 29.76 -3.48 -43.96
N ARG A 183 29.91 -2.21 -44.35
CA ARG A 183 30.23 -1.11 -43.43
C ARG A 183 29.13 -0.90 -42.38
N GLU A 184 27.87 -0.89 -42.79
CA GLU A 184 26.72 -0.70 -41.90
C GLU A 184 26.47 -1.88 -40.96
N PHE A 185 26.81 -3.09 -41.41
CA PHE A 185 26.70 -4.32 -40.63
C PHE A 185 27.76 -4.37 -39.53
N ALA A 186 28.97 -3.86 -39.81
CA ALA A 186 30.05 -3.75 -38.84
C ALA A 186 29.97 -2.52 -37.93
N ALA A 187 29.27 -1.45 -38.34
CA ALA A 187 29.02 -0.31 -37.49
C ALA A 187 28.21 -0.74 -36.25
N LEU A 188 28.80 -0.57 -35.05
CA LEU A 188 28.13 -0.74 -33.76
C LEU A 188 26.92 0.21 -33.68
N ARG A 189 25.77 -0.23 -34.16
CA ARG A 189 24.51 0.49 -33.98
C ARG A 189 24.05 0.30 -32.55
N VAL A 190 23.67 1.41 -31.90
CA VAL A 190 22.80 1.39 -30.74
C VAL A 190 21.66 0.41 -31.05
N PRO A 191 21.50 -0.68 -30.27
CA PRO A 191 20.49 -1.68 -30.51
C PRO A 191 19.11 -1.06 -30.70
N SER A 192 18.29 -1.63 -31.58
CA SER A 192 16.95 -1.08 -31.87
C SER A 192 16.05 -1.00 -30.64
N ASP A 193 16.34 -1.76 -29.59
CA ASP A 193 15.61 -1.74 -28.32
C ASP A 193 16.10 -0.66 -27.34
N GLN A 194 17.08 0.15 -27.74
CA GLN A 194 17.50 1.38 -27.07
C GLN A 194 17.12 2.63 -27.88
N VAL A 195 16.42 2.48 -29.01
CA VAL A 195 16.03 3.60 -29.87
C VAL A 195 14.52 3.71 -29.94
N ILE A 196 13.99 4.89 -29.62
CA ILE A 196 12.61 5.26 -29.88
C ILE A 196 12.59 6.04 -31.20
N VAL A 197 11.81 5.56 -32.18
CA VAL A 197 11.68 6.19 -33.50
C VAL A 197 10.29 6.80 -33.64
N LEU A 198 10.23 8.12 -33.76
CA LEU A 198 8.99 8.89 -33.89
C LEU A 198 8.76 9.42 -35.31
N ALA A 199 9.79 9.42 -36.16
CA ALA A 199 9.77 9.94 -37.53
C ALA A 199 8.61 9.45 -38.42
N ARG A 200 8.04 8.29 -38.10
CA ARG A 200 6.92 7.69 -38.86
C ARG A 200 5.57 8.34 -38.56
N LEU A 201 5.43 9.01 -37.41
CA LEU A 201 4.18 9.64 -37.02
C LEU A 201 4.01 10.99 -37.73
N PRO A 202 2.78 11.34 -38.16
CA PRO A 202 2.46 12.67 -38.68
C PRO A 202 2.50 13.73 -37.56
N GLU A 203 2.57 15.00 -37.95
CA GLU A 203 2.32 16.11 -37.03
C GLU A 203 0.80 16.35 -36.91
N PRO A 204 0.27 16.67 -35.72
CA PRO A 204 0.95 16.97 -34.45
C PRO A 204 1.39 15.74 -33.64
N LEU A 205 0.88 14.55 -33.97
CA LEU A 205 0.99 13.33 -33.15
C LEU A 205 2.43 12.94 -32.76
N ARG A 206 3.39 13.17 -33.65
CA ARG A 206 4.83 12.99 -33.38
C ARG A 206 5.28 13.76 -32.15
N TRP A 207 4.98 15.05 -32.10
CA TRP A 207 5.40 15.95 -31.03
C TRP A 207 4.60 15.70 -29.76
N GLU A 208 3.33 15.32 -29.89
CA GLU A 208 2.54 14.88 -28.74
C GLU A 208 3.17 13.68 -28.04
N LEU A 209 3.59 12.66 -28.81
CA LEU A 209 4.23 11.48 -28.22
C LEU A 209 5.62 11.80 -27.66
N ALA A 210 6.39 12.67 -28.31
CA ALA A 210 7.66 13.18 -27.77
C ALA A 210 7.45 13.87 -26.41
N TYR A 211 6.40 14.70 -26.29
CA TYR A 211 6.05 15.39 -25.04
C TYR A 211 5.67 14.38 -23.96
N VAL A 212 4.91 13.35 -24.30
CA VAL A 212 4.54 12.27 -23.38
C VAL A 212 5.77 11.49 -22.89
N ILE A 213 6.73 11.23 -23.76
CA ILE A 213 8.00 10.58 -23.43
C ILE A 213 8.78 11.47 -22.44
N GLN A 214 8.90 12.77 -22.71
CA GLN A 214 9.48 13.73 -21.76
C GLN A 214 8.77 13.70 -20.39
N CYS A 215 7.43 13.72 -20.35
CA CYS A 215 6.70 13.64 -19.08
C CYS A 215 7.02 12.35 -18.31
N ARG A 216 7.19 11.21 -19.01
CA ARG A 216 7.61 9.95 -18.37
C ARG A 216 9.02 10.03 -17.80
N HIS A 217 9.94 10.68 -18.51
CA HIS A 217 11.28 10.94 -18.04
C HIS A 217 11.30 11.78 -16.77
N ASP A 218 10.48 12.83 -16.71
CA ASP A 218 10.48 13.77 -15.59
C ASP A 218 9.79 13.20 -14.35
N GLU A 219 8.66 12.52 -14.53
CA GLU A 219 7.89 11.98 -13.41
C GLU A 219 8.52 10.72 -12.81
N ARG A 220 9.20 9.90 -13.63
CA ARG A 220 9.75 8.58 -13.29
C ARG A 220 8.83 7.69 -12.46
N ALA A 221 7.51 7.88 -12.60
CA ALA A 221 6.49 7.14 -11.86
C ALA A 221 6.21 5.74 -12.46
N SER A 222 6.69 5.46 -13.66
CA SER A 222 6.66 4.13 -14.28
C SER A 222 7.75 4.05 -15.33
N ARG A 223 8.48 2.94 -15.32
CA ARG A 223 9.41 2.63 -16.39
C ARG A 223 8.66 2.47 -17.72
N THR A 224 9.18 3.06 -18.79
CA THR A 224 8.57 3.06 -20.12
C THR A 224 9.60 2.61 -21.17
N PRO A 225 9.91 1.31 -21.27
CA PRO A 225 10.92 0.81 -22.20
C PRO A 225 10.61 1.18 -23.67
N PRO A 226 11.63 1.36 -24.54
CA PRO A 226 11.43 1.69 -25.95
C PRO A 226 10.48 0.73 -26.69
N GLU A 227 10.48 -0.55 -26.32
CA GLU A 227 9.54 -1.54 -26.86
C GLU A 227 8.07 -1.25 -26.56
N VAL A 228 7.74 -0.69 -25.39
CA VAL A 228 6.36 -0.29 -25.04
C VAL A 228 5.96 0.91 -25.90
N VAL A 229 6.87 1.87 -26.09
CA VAL A 229 6.66 3.03 -26.95
C VAL A 229 6.47 2.59 -28.40
N GLY A 230 7.32 1.68 -28.92
CA GLY A 230 7.22 1.16 -30.27
C GLY A 230 5.90 0.43 -30.54
N ARG A 231 5.36 -0.30 -29.55
CA ARG A 231 4.02 -0.91 -29.65
C ARG A 231 2.92 0.15 -29.71
N LEU A 232 3.05 1.24 -28.96
CA LEU A 232 2.12 2.37 -29.03
C LEU A 232 2.20 3.10 -30.38
N VAL A 233 3.41 3.39 -30.88
CA VAL A 233 3.62 3.98 -32.23
C VAL A 233 2.95 3.11 -33.30
N SER A 234 3.16 1.80 -33.24
CA SER A 234 2.55 0.87 -34.21
C SER A 234 1.02 0.92 -34.16
N PHE A 235 0.43 0.93 -32.96
CA PHE A 235 -1.02 1.08 -32.78
C PHE A 235 -1.53 2.41 -33.33
N LEU A 236 -0.84 3.52 -33.07
CA LEU A 236 -1.27 4.85 -33.53
C LEU A 236 -1.21 4.98 -35.05
N LEU A 237 -0.21 4.36 -35.70
CA LEU A 237 -0.14 4.29 -37.16
C LEU A 237 -1.26 3.42 -37.76
N GLU A 238 -1.60 2.30 -37.12
CA GLU A 238 -2.70 1.43 -37.55
C GLU A 238 -4.08 2.08 -37.33
N ALA A 239 -4.22 2.88 -36.27
CA ALA A 239 -5.47 3.56 -35.94
C ALA A 239 -5.75 4.79 -36.80
N ASP A 240 -4.74 5.29 -37.53
CA ASP A 240 -4.81 6.46 -38.42
C ASP A 240 -5.45 7.69 -37.77
N VAL A 241 -5.00 8.00 -36.56
CA VAL A 241 -5.53 9.11 -35.75
C VAL A 241 -4.66 10.36 -35.93
N PRO A 242 -5.24 11.55 -36.16
CA PRO A 242 -4.45 12.76 -36.37
C PRO A 242 -3.86 13.32 -35.06
N SER A 243 -4.56 13.16 -33.93
CA SER A 243 -4.03 13.57 -32.62
C SER A 243 -4.54 12.73 -31.45
N LEU A 244 -3.78 12.70 -30.35
CA LEU A 244 -4.19 12.06 -29.09
C LEU A 244 -5.34 12.79 -28.39
N ARG A 245 -5.74 13.98 -28.85
CA ARG A 245 -6.88 14.76 -28.34
C ARG A 245 -8.22 14.30 -28.90
N ASP A 246 -8.23 13.51 -29.97
CA ASP A 246 -9.44 13.27 -30.77
C ASP A 246 -10.36 12.17 -30.20
N GLY A 247 -10.09 11.73 -28.97
CA GLY A 247 -10.91 10.77 -28.23
C GLY A 247 -10.82 10.98 -26.72
N ASP A 248 -11.66 10.27 -25.97
CA ASP A 248 -11.60 10.21 -24.51
C ASP A 248 -10.92 8.92 -24.00
N GLU A 249 -10.61 8.86 -22.71
CA GLU A 249 -9.97 7.69 -22.08
C GLU A 249 -10.72 6.36 -22.35
N ARG A 250 -12.05 6.35 -22.33
CA ARG A 250 -12.86 5.15 -22.56
C ARG A 250 -12.77 4.71 -24.02
N SER A 251 -12.84 5.65 -24.95
CA SER A 251 -12.71 5.41 -26.39
C SER A 251 -11.34 4.81 -26.72
N TRP A 252 -10.25 5.36 -26.18
CA TRP A 252 -8.89 4.86 -26.36
C TRP A 252 -8.70 3.44 -25.80
N ARG A 253 -9.23 3.18 -24.61
CA ARG A 253 -9.19 1.83 -24.02
C ARG A 253 -9.92 0.80 -24.89
N LYS A 254 -11.08 1.19 -25.44
CA LYS A 254 -11.87 0.34 -26.33
C LYS A 254 -11.14 0.09 -27.65
N ALA A 255 -10.64 1.13 -28.30
CA ALA A 255 -9.89 1.05 -29.55
C ALA A 255 -8.63 0.17 -29.41
N PHE A 256 -7.84 0.38 -28.35
CA PHE A 256 -6.66 -0.45 -28.09
C PHE A 256 -7.01 -1.92 -27.87
N THR A 257 -8.09 -2.21 -27.15
CA THR A 257 -8.52 -3.59 -26.92
C THR A 257 -9.06 -4.22 -28.21
N ALA A 258 -9.77 -3.45 -29.05
CA ALA A 258 -10.31 -3.90 -30.32
C ALA A 258 -9.22 -4.22 -31.35
N SER A 259 -8.02 -3.64 -31.24
CA SER A 259 -6.86 -3.97 -32.09
C SER A 259 -6.30 -5.39 -31.87
N GLY A 260 -6.87 -6.18 -30.95
CA GLY A 260 -6.39 -7.53 -30.61
C GLY A 260 -5.15 -7.56 -29.69
N ARG A 261 -4.60 -6.39 -29.33
CA ARG A 261 -3.42 -6.26 -28.47
C ARG A 261 -3.76 -6.55 -27.00
N ARG A 262 -3.09 -7.54 -26.41
CA ARG A 262 -3.21 -7.90 -24.97
C ARG A 262 -2.10 -7.28 -24.10
N ASP A 263 -1.59 -6.10 -24.47
CA ASP A 263 -0.52 -5.40 -23.75
C ASP A 263 -1.08 -4.37 -22.74
N SER A 264 -0.98 -4.69 -21.46
CA SER A 264 -1.42 -3.79 -20.38
C SER A 264 -0.54 -2.54 -20.23
N ASN A 265 0.75 -2.63 -20.57
CA ASN A 265 1.68 -1.51 -20.49
C ASN A 265 1.46 -0.53 -21.63
N GLY A 266 1.34 -1.02 -22.87
CA GLY A 266 0.98 -0.19 -24.03
C GLY A 266 -0.35 0.53 -23.86
N ARG A 267 -1.39 -0.18 -23.40
CA ARG A 267 -2.69 0.44 -23.06
C ARG A 267 -2.57 1.49 -21.97
N GLY A 268 -1.76 1.23 -20.94
CA GLY A 268 -1.51 2.18 -19.86
C GLY A 268 -0.76 3.42 -20.34
N LEU A 269 0.20 3.26 -21.26
CA LEU A 269 0.92 4.37 -21.87
C LEU A 269 0.01 5.21 -22.77
N LEU A 270 -0.88 4.59 -23.56
CA LEU A 270 -1.87 5.31 -24.39
C LEU A 270 -2.78 6.22 -23.54
N VAL A 271 -3.33 5.67 -22.45
CA VAL A 271 -4.20 6.44 -21.54
C VAL A 271 -3.43 7.59 -20.91
N TYR A 272 -2.20 7.33 -20.47
CA TYR A 272 -1.32 8.38 -19.95
C TYR A 272 -0.99 9.44 -21.01
N ALA A 273 -0.72 9.02 -22.25
CA ALA A 273 -0.39 9.90 -23.37
C ALA A 273 -1.52 10.88 -23.64
N HIS A 274 -2.74 10.35 -23.78
CA HIS A 274 -3.96 11.14 -23.90
C HIS A 274 -4.12 12.11 -22.72
N GLN A 275 -3.93 11.65 -21.48
CA GLN A 275 -4.07 12.51 -20.29
C GLN A 275 -3.09 13.69 -20.29
N ARG A 276 -1.80 13.46 -20.56
CA ARG A 276 -0.78 14.54 -20.60
C ARG A 276 -1.05 15.53 -21.73
N VAL A 277 -1.39 15.03 -22.91
CA VAL A 277 -1.76 15.87 -24.07
C VAL A 277 -3.02 16.70 -23.78
N ALA A 278 -4.05 16.09 -23.20
CA ALA A 278 -5.28 16.77 -22.82
C ALA A 278 -5.05 17.79 -21.71
N ASP A 279 -4.14 17.54 -20.77
CA ASP A 279 -3.76 18.48 -19.71
C ASP A 279 -2.98 19.67 -20.28
N LEU A 280 -2.04 19.41 -21.20
CA LEU A 280 -1.31 20.46 -21.90
C LEU A 280 -2.26 21.36 -22.70
N ALA A 281 -3.24 20.78 -23.40
CA ALA A 281 -4.25 21.52 -24.15
C ALA A 281 -5.17 22.33 -23.21
N ALA A 282 -5.62 21.72 -22.11
CA ALA A 282 -6.51 22.32 -21.14
C ALA A 282 -5.87 23.46 -20.33
N GLY A 283 -4.56 23.42 -20.14
CA GLY A 283 -3.85 24.26 -19.16
C GLY A 283 -3.94 23.68 -17.75
N SER A 284 -3.14 24.26 -16.84
CA SER A 284 -3.08 23.89 -15.43
C SER A 284 -3.52 25.04 -14.52
N GLY A 285 -3.84 24.72 -13.27
CA GLY A 285 -4.21 25.69 -12.25
C GLY A 285 -5.70 26.06 -12.22
N TRP A 286 -6.06 26.86 -11.21
CA TRP A 286 -7.45 27.17 -10.90
C TRP A 286 -8.15 27.99 -11.98
N VAL A 287 -7.45 28.87 -12.68
CA VAL A 287 -8.03 29.71 -13.74
C VAL A 287 -8.55 28.86 -14.90
N ALA A 288 -7.79 27.84 -15.29
CA ALA A 288 -8.16 26.94 -16.39
C ALA A 288 -9.19 25.88 -15.98
N GLU A 289 -9.12 25.40 -14.73
CA GLU A 289 -9.93 24.26 -14.29
C GLU A 289 -11.28 24.68 -13.69
N TYR A 290 -11.33 25.79 -12.95
CA TYR A 290 -12.53 26.22 -12.23
C TYR A 290 -13.79 26.41 -13.10
N PRO A 291 -13.72 26.98 -14.32
CA PRO A 291 -14.90 27.13 -15.17
C PRO A 291 -15.55 25.80 -15.58
N ARG A 292 -14.80 24.69 -15.56
CA ARG A 292 -15.26 23.38 -16.00
C ARG A 292 -16.26 22.77 -15.02
N GLU A 293 -17.07 21.85 -15.53
CA GLU A 293 -18.02 21.06 -14.73
C GLU A 293 -17.43 19.74 -14.22
N VAL A 294 -16.29 19.32 -14.75
CA VAL A 294 -15.51 18.19 -14.26
C VAL A 294 -14.11 18.68 -14.01
N TRP A 295 -13.70 18.69 -12.74
CA TRP A 295 -12.35 19.10 -12.35
C TRP A 295 -11.42 17.90 -12.28
N GLN A 296 -10.31 17.99 -13.01
CA GLN A 296 -9.21 17.07 -13.01
C GLN A 296 -8.19 17.50 -11.96
N LEU A 297 -8.16 16.80 -10.82
CA LEU A 297 -7.35 17.24 -9.68
C LEU A 297 -5.84 17.24 -9.96
N ARG A 298 -5.38 16.40 -10.90
CA ARG A 298 -3.99 16.42 -11.39
C ARG A 298 -3.56 17.75 -12.00
N ARG A 299 -4.49 18.49 -12.61
CA ARG A 299 -4.22 19.83 -13.17
C ARG A 299 -4.12 20.91 -12.10
N LEU A 300 -4.56 20.59 -10.89
CA LEU A 300 -4.48 21.44 -9.70
C LEU A 300 -3.32 21.05 -8.77
N GLY A 301 -2.44 20.13 -9.20
CA GLY A 301 -1.29 19.68 -8.43
C GLY A 301 -1.57 18.56 -7.42
N TYR A 302 -2.77 17.99 -7.38
CA TYR A 302 -3.04 16.83 -6.53
C TYR A 302 -2.56 15.53 -7.20
N PRO A 303 -2.01 14.57 -6.42
CA PRO A 303 -1.53 13.32 -6.98
C PRO A 303 -2.66 12.42 -7.48
N GLY A 304 -2.35 11.61 -8.50
CA GLY A 304 -3.27 10.61 -9.06
C GLY A 304 -4.18 11.16 -10.16
N ASN A 305 -5.23 10.41 -10.50
CA ASN A 305 -6.13 10.70 -11.62
C ASN A 305 -7.58 10.94 -11.17
N LEU A 306 -7.76 11.59 -10.02
CA LEU A 306 -9.07 11.79 -9.43
C LEU A 306 -9.81 12.98 -10.06
N THR A 307 -11.11 12.82 -10.24
CA THR A 307 -12.02 13.86 -10.72
C THR A 307 -13.01 14.27 -9.66
N LEU A 308 -13.47 15.53 -9.75
CA LEU A 308 -14.66 16.03 -9.09
C LEU A 308 -15.68 16.40 -10.17
N ASP A 309 -16.77 15.65 -10.22
CA ASP A 309 -17.80 15.75 -11.26
C ASP A 309 -19.04 16.47 -10.70
N PHE A 310 -19.32 17.66 -11.26
CA PHE A 310 -20.45 18.51 -10.88
C PHE A 310 -21.63 18.39 -11.87
N THR A 311 -21.48 17.62 -12.95
CA THR A 311 -22.51 17.49 -14.02
C THR A 311 -23.80 16.85 -13.49
N ARG A 312 -23.70 16.06 -12.41
CA ARG A 312 -24.84 15.41 -11.74
C ARG A 312 -25.70 16.36 -10.90
N ILE A 313 -25.29 17.62 -10.73
CA ILE A 313 -26.07 18.63 -10.02
C ILE A 313 -26.84 19.44 -11.08
N ALA A 314 -28.12 19.16 -11.27
CA ALA A 314 -28.92 19.75 -12.34
C ALA A 314 -29.18 21.26 -12.13
N GLN A 315 -29.39 21.69 -10.89
CA GLN A 315 -29.70 23.08 -10.56
C GLN A 315 -28.46 23.99 -10.72
N PRO A 316 -28.48 25.00 -11.61
CA PRO A 316 -27.30 25.84 -11.88
C PRO A 316 -26.75 26.57 -10.65
N TRP A 317 -27.63 27.14 -9.82
CA TRP A 317 -27.23 27.84 -8.59
C TRP A 317 -26.52 26.90 -7.60
N LEU A 318 -27.02 25.66 -7.48
CA LEU A 318 -26.47 24.66 -6.57
C LEU A 318 -25.11 24.18 -7.07
N ARG A 319 -24.98 23.96 -8.39
CA ARG A 319 -23.73 23.57 -9.03
C ARG A 319 -22.63 24.61 -8.79
N GLU A 320 -22.92 25.88 -9.05
CA GLU A 320 -21.96 26.97 -8.85
C GLU A 320 -21.61 27.19 -7.38
N ALA A 321 -22.59 27.14 -6.47
CA ALA A 321 -22.34 27.17 -5.03
C ALA A 321 -21.46 25.99 -4.57
N THR A 322 -21.69 24.79 -5.11
CA THR A 322 -20.90 23.58 -4.80
C THR A 322 -19.48 23.71 -5.31
N LYS A 323 -19.27 24.24 -6.53
CA LYS A 323 -17.93 24.55 -7.06
C LYS A 323 -17.20 25.54 -6.15
N ARG A 324 -17.83 26.66 -5.77
CA ARG A 324 -17.24 27.63 -4.82
C ARG A 324 -16.84 26.99 -3.51
N TRP A 325 -17.73 26.20 -2.91
CA TRP A 325 -17.48 25.49 -1.65
C TRP A 325 -16.34 24.49 -1.76
N THR A 326 -16.31 23.72 -2.84
CA THR A 326 -15.27 22.72 -3.12
C THR A 326 -13.91 23.39 -3.27
N ARG A 327 -13.82 24.45 -4.08
CA ARG A 327 -12.57 25.22 -4.25
C ARG A 327 -12.07 25.79 -2.92
N GLN A 328 -12.96 26.40 -2.14
CA GLN A 328 -12.60 26.95 -0.83
C GLN A 328 -12.02 25.86 0.08
N ARG A 329 -12.70 24.73 0.21
CA ARG A 329 -12.25 23.64 1.09
C ARG A 329 -10.90 23.07 0.66
N LEU A 330 -10.68 22.91 -0.64
CA LEU A 330 -9.39 22.49 -1.17
C LEU A 330 -8.29 23.52 -0.87
N ALA A 331 -8.59 24.82 -1.02
CA ALA A 331 -7.66 25.91 -0.73
C ALA A 331 -7.33 26.05 0.77
N THR A 332 -8.26 25.71 1.67
CA THR A 332 -8.04 25.76 3.13
C THR A 332 -7.53 24.43 3.71
N GLY A 333 -6.98 23.55 2.87
CA GLY A 333 -6.34 22.31 3.33
C GLY A 333 -7.30 21.19 3.77
N VAL A 334 -8.59 21.28 3.47
CA VAL A 334 -9.52 20.17 3.77
C VAL A 334 -9.18 18.97 2.89
N GLY A 335 -8.93 17.83 3.51
CA GLY A 335 -8.55 16.61 2.81
C GLY A 335 -9.56 16.18 1.72
N LEU A 336 -9.04 15.67 0.61
CA LEU A 336 -9.81 15.36 -0.59
C LEU A 336 -10.99 14.42 -0.36
N GLU A 337 -10.85 13.41 0.50
CA GLU A 337 -11.95 12.50 0.82
C GLU A 337 -13.10 13.20 1.56
N ALA A 338 -12.80 14.21 2.38
CA ALA A 338 -13.85 15.02 3.01
C ALA A 338 -14.55 15.93 1.98
N VAL A 339 -13.81 16.47 1.01
CA VAL A 339 -14.38 17.25 -0.12
C VAL A 339 -15.29 16.38 -0.98
N ARG A 340 -14.84 15.17 -1.35
CA ARG A 340 -15.64 14.20 -2.12
C ARG A 340 -16.92 13.80 -1.40
N ARG A 341 -16.85 13.54 -0.09
CA ARG A 341 -18.07 13.27 0.72
C ARG A 341 -19.04 14.44 0.68
N GLY A 342 -18.53 15.68 0.71
CA GLY A 342 -19.33 16.89 0.53
C GLY A 342 -20.04 16.92 -0.83
N LEU A 343 -19.29 16.73 -1.92
CA LEU A 343 -19.83 16.67 -3.27
C LEU A 343 -20.87 15.57 -3.43
N THR A 344 -20.62 14.36 -2.90
CA THR A 344 -21.60 13.25 -2.90
C THR A 344 -22.88 13.62 -2.15
N ALA A 345 -22.77 14.28 -1.01
CA ALA A 345 -23.93 14.70 -0.22
C ALA A 345 -24.78 15.74 -0.99
N VAL A 346 -24.14 16.73 -1.60
CA VAL A 346 -24.83 17.75 -2.41
C VAL A 346 -25.41 17.16 -3.69
N THR A 347 -24.70 16.24 -4.34
CA THR A 347 -25.20 15.55 -5.54
C THR A 347 -26.46 14.73 -5.23
N ARG A 348 -26.53 14.09 -4.05
CA ARG A 348 -27.75 13.39 -3.62
C ARG A 348 -28.91 14.37 -3.41
N LEU A 349 -28.66 15.48 -2.71
CA LEU A 349 -29.67 16.53 -2.53
C LEU A 349 -30.15 17.06 -3.89
N ALA A 350 -29.24 17.32 -4.83
CA ALA A 350 -29.57 17.79 -6.18
C ALA A 350 -30.51 16.82 -6.92
N GLY A 351 -30.29 15.50 -6.78
CA GLY A 351 -31.18 14.48 -7.34
C GLY A 351 -32.60 14.52 -6.74
N TYR A 352 -32.70 14.69 -5.41
CA TYR A 352 -33.99 14.87 -4.75
C TYR A 352 -34.69 16.16 -5.19
N LEU A 353 -33.97 17.30 -5.24
CA LEU A 353 -34.52 18.57 -5.67
C LEU A 353 -35.00 18.52 -7.14
N GLN A 354 -34.32 17.76 -8.00
CA GLN A 354 -34.74 17.53 -9.38
C GLN A 354 -36.09 16.80 -9.44
N GLN A 355 -36.28 15.77 -8.61
CA GLN A 355 -37.55 15.03 -8.53
C GLN A 355 -38.68 15.90 -7.95
N ALA A 356 -38.38 16.69 -6.92
CA ALA A 356 -39.30 17.63 -6.30
C ALA A 356 -39.54 18.91 -7.14
N ARG A 357 -38.90 19.04 -8.31
CA ARG A 357 -38.96 20.21 -9.21
C ARG A 357 -38.59 21.52 -8.51
N ILE A 358 -37.61 21.49 -7.63
CA ILE A 358 -37.05 22.65 -6.94
C ILE A 358 -35.79 23.11 -7.69
N ASP A 359 -35.87 24.26 -8.34
CA ASP A 359 -34.81 24.83 -9.18
C ASP A 359 -34.27 26.18 -8.70
N ALA A 360 -34.95 26.86 -7.76
CA ALA A 360 -34.54 28.14 -7.18
C ALA A 360 -34.03 28.01 -5.73
N PRO A 361 -33.01 28.79 -5.31
CA PRO A 361 -32.48 28.73 -3.95
C PRO A 361 -33.47 29.19 -2.87
N GLN A 362 -34.40 30.10 -3.19
CA GLN A 362 -35.47 30.55 -2.29
C GLN A 362 -36.55 29.50 -2.07
N ALA A 363 -36.69 28.53 -2.99
CA ALA A 363 -37.65 27.44 -2.87
C ALA A 363 -37.14 26.30 -1.98
N LEU A 364 -35.84 26.28 -1.66
CA LEU A 364 -35.29 25.36 -0.67
C LEU A 364 -35.66 25.84 0.74
N THR A 365 -36.73 25.31 1.31
CA THR A 365 -37.19 25.63 2.68
C THR A 365 -36.85 24.52 3.66
N ARG A 366 -37.10 24.74 4.96
CA ARG A 366 -37.05 23.67 5.98
C ARG A 366 -37.93 22.47 5.60
N VAL A 367 -39.16 22.72 5.13
CA VAL A 367 -40.12 21.66 4.74
C VAL A 367 -39.55 20.79 3.62
N VAL A 368 -38.89 21.40 2.62
CA VAL A 368 -38.23 20.66 1.55
C VAL A 368 -37.06 19.81 2.09
N LEU A 369 -36.29 20.34 3.04
CA LEU A 369 -35.20 19.59 3.69
C LEU A 369 -35.72 18.44 4.55
N GLU A 370 -36.86 18.57 5.21
CA GLU A 370 -37.50 17.48 5.96
C GLU A 370 -37.95 16.35 5.02
N GLY A 371 -38.56 16.69 3.87
CA GLY A 371 -38.85 15.71 2.82
C GLY A 371 -37.58 15.02 2.30
N TYR A 372 -36.47 15.75 2.15
CA TYR A 372 -35.18 15.16 1.80
C TYR A 372 -34.63 14.23 2.91
N LEU A 373 -34.81 14.56 4.19
CA LEU A 373 -34.40 13.69 5.30
C LEU A 373 -35.20 12.38 5.30
N ALA A 374 -36.49 12.43 4.96
CA ALA A 374 -37.31 11.24 4.77
C ALA A 374 -36.79 10.37 3.59
N ASP A 375 -36.51 10.96 2.43
CA ASP A 375 -35.86 10.25 1.30
C ASP A 375 -34.48 9.68 1.67
N LEU A 376 -33.67 10.44 2.42
CA LEU A 376 -32.37 9.99 2.89
C LEU A 376 -32.47 8.77 3.80
N SER A 377 -33.54 8.68 4.60
CA SER A 377 -33.78 7.57 5.52
C SER A 377 -34.02 6.24 4.78
N THR A 378 -34.72 6.27 3.65
CA THR A 378 -35.03 5.09 2.82
C THR A 378 -33.90 4.75 1.86
N GLY A 379 -33.21 5.76 1.30
CA GLY A 379 -32.15 5.55 0.32
C GLY A 379 -30.74 5.34 0.89
N VAL A 380 -30.51 5.57 2.18
CA VAL A 380 -29.20 5.33 2.83
C VAL A 380 -29.40 4.53 4.12
N PRO A 381 -29.08 3.21 4.13
CA PRO A 381 -29.50 2.31 5.20
C PRO A 381 -28.75 2.54 6.53
N THR A 382 -27.49 2.98 6.49
CA THR A 382 -26.67 3.10 7.69
C THR A 382 -26.79 4.49 8.34
N ALA A 383 -27.13 4.55 9.63
CA ALA A 383 -27.20 5.80 10.40
C ALA A 383 -25.91 6.64 10.31
N HIS A 384 -24.73 6.01 10.34
CA HIS A 384 -23.46 6.71 10.20
C HIS A 384 -23.33 7.48 8.88
N ARG A 385 -23.65 6.84 7.74
CA ARG A 385 -23.61 7.53 6.43
C ARG A 385 -24.64 8.66 6.37
N ARG A 386 -25.85 8.46 6.90
CA ARG A 386 -26.86 9.53 6.98
C ARG A 386 -26.34 10.75 7.74
N GLN A 387 -25.73 10.55 8.91
CA GLN A 387 -25.12 11.65 9.67
C GLN A 387 -23.98 12.34 8.90
N VAL A 388 -23.17 11.60 8.14
CA VAL A 388 -22.15 12.21 7.26
C VAL A 388 -22.80 13.09 6.20
N HIS A 389 -23.87 12.64 5.54
CA HIS A 389 -24.61 13.45 4.57
C HIS A 389 -25.18 14.72 5.21
N ILE A 390 -25.89 14.58 6.33
CA ILE A 390 -26.51 15.70 7.06
C ILE A 390 -25.44 16.71 7.49
N GLY A 391 -24.34 16.25 8.08
CA GLY A 391 -23.24 17.11 8.50
C GLY A 391 -22.56 17.86 7.34
N GLN A 392 -22.36 17.20 6.19
CA GLN A 392 -21.82 17.87 5.00
C GLN A 392 -22.78 18.92 4.43
N LEU A 393 -24.08 18.61 4.36
CA LEU A 393 -25.10 19.54 3.88
C LEU A 393 -25.28 20.73 4.82
N ARG A 394 -25.27 20.51 6.14
CA ARG A 394 -25.30 21.60 7.13
C ARG A 394 -24.14 22.58 6.90
N GLY A 395 -22.90 22.07 6.82
CA GLY A 395 -21.73 22.92 6.56
C GLY A 395 -21.75 23.59 5.18
N PHE A 396 -22.37 22.96 4.18
CA PHE A 396 -22.57 23.58 2.86
C PHE A 396 -23.58 24.74 2.92
N LEU A 397 -24.78 24.51 3.47
CA LEU A 397 -25.85 25.52 3.57
C LEU A 397 -25.40 26.72 4.41
N GLU A 398 -24.70 26.47 5.51
CA GLU A 398 -24.10 27.51 6.33
C GLU A 398 -23.06 28.32 5.54
N ALA A 399 -22.18 27.65 4.77
CA ALA A 399 -21.18 28.33 3.96
C ALA A 399 -21.80 29.19 2.85
N VAL A 400 -22.84 28.70 2.19
CA VAL A 400 -23.61 29.45 1.17
C VAL A 400 -24.23 30.70 1.78
N ARG A 401 -24.83 30.58 2.97
CA ARG A 401 -25.49 31.69 3.66
C ARG A 401 -24.49 32.75 4.13
N GLN A 402 -23.45 32.34 4.86
CA GLN A 402 -22.43 33.26 5.39
C GLN A 402 -21.70 34.06 4.30
N ARG A 403 -21.57 33.49 3.09
CA ARG A 403 -20.80 34.09 1.99
C ARG A 403 -21.67 34.68 0.89
N GLY A 404 -23.00 34.63 1.05
CA GLY A 404 -23.95 35.15 0.05
C GLY A 404 -23.80 34.51 -1.33
N TRP A 405 -23.45 33.22 -1.42
CA TRP A 405 -23.27 32.57 -2.73
C TRP A 405 -24.57 32.31 -3.48
N ALA A 406 -25.67 32.18 -2.74
CA ALA A 406 -27.02 32.10 -3.27
C ALA A 406 -28.02 32.63 -2.22
N PRO A 407 -29.13 33.25 -2.63
CA PRO A 407 -30.17 33.73 -1.74
C PRO A 407 -31.05 32.57 -1.25
N LEU A 408 -30.54 31.78 -0.30
CA LEU A 408 -31.30 30.69 0.31
C LEU A 408 -32.47 31.23 1.14
N HIS A 409 -33.56 30.48 1.23
CA HIS A 409 -34.64 30.79 2.15
C HIS A 409 -34.14 30.84 3.61
N PRO A 410 -34.63 31.76 4.47
CA PRO A 410 -34.18 31.85 5.86
C PRO A 410 -34.29 30.55 6.65
N THR A 411 -35.33 29.75 6.38
CA THR A 411 -35.57 28.46 7.05
C THR A 411 -34.75 27.28 6.49
N ALA A 412 -33.96 27.47 5.43
CA ALA A 412 -33.18 26.40 4.79
C ALA A 412 -31.99 25.94 5.65
N ALA A 413 -32.26 25.19 6.72
CA ALA A 413 -31.27 24.75 7.70
C ALA A 413 -31.45 23.28 8.14
N LEU A 414 -30.32 22.65 8.44
CA LEU A 414 -30.23 21.34 9.06
C LEU A 414 -29.56 21.49 10.42
N PHE A 415 -30.00 20.71 11.40
CA PHE A 415 -29.62 20.81 12.80
C PHE A 415 -28.94 19.53 13.29
N THR A 416 -28.53 19.51 14.56
CA THR A 416 -27.80 18.36 15.14
C THR A 416 -28.75 17.22 15.50
N ASP A 417 -29.96 17.52 15.92
CA ASP A 417 -31.07 16.61 16.23
C ASP A 417 -31.69 15.95 14.99
N ASP A 418 -31.47 16.49 13.78
CA ASP A 418 -31.79 15.79 12.51
C ASP A 418 -30.98 14.49 12.33
N ASN A 419 -29.90 14.30 13.09
CA ASN A 419 -29.08 13.11 12.98
C ASN A 419 -29.76 11.89 13.61
N PRO A 420 -29.89 10.76 12.87
CA PRO A 420 -30.40 9.53 13.47
C PRO A 420 -29.48 9.03 14.58
N PRO A 421 -29.99 8.44 15.68
CA PRO A 421 -29.17 7.90 16.74
C PRO A 421 -28.19 6.85 16.21
N ARG A 422 -26.96 6.84 16.71
CA ARG A 422 -25.98 5.80 16.40
C ARG A 422 -26.06 4.70 17.44
N PRO A 423 -26.18 3.42 17.04
CA PRO A 423 -25.91 2.34 17.98
C PRO A 423 -24.46 2.47 18.45
N GLN A 424 -24.25 2.53 19.77
CA GLN A 424 -22.91 2.44 20.35
C GLN A 424 -22.39 1.03 20.09
N ARG A 425 -21.19 0.89 19.52
CA ARG A 425 -20.56 -0.40 19.25
C ARG A 425 -19.25 -0.46 20.00
N GLY A 426 -19.01 -1.52 20.76
CA GLY A 426 -17.73 -1.80 21.43
C GLY A 426 -16.53 -1.79 20.47
N PRO A 427 -15.29 -1.63 20.97
CA PRO A 427 -14.11 -1.63 20.12
C PRO A 427 -13.98 -3.01 19.49
N ARG A 428 -13.56 -3.05 18.24
CA ARG A 428 -13.41 -4.31 17.49
C ARG A 428 -12.04 -4.93 17.76
N ALA A 429 -11.71 -5.12 19.04
CA ALA A 429 -10.52 -5.85 19.44
C ALA A 429 -10.62 -7.30 18.94
N VAL A 430 -9.48 -7.88 18.57
CA VAL A 430 -9.39 -9.28 18.17
C VAL A 430 -9.22 -10.12 19.43
N ALA A 431 -9.93 -11.25 19.51
CA ALA A 431 -9.84 -12.16 20.65
C ALA A 431 -8.41 -12.70 20.81
N GLU A 432 -7.98 -12.92 22.06
CA GLU A 432 -6.61 -13.36 22.35
C GLU A 432 -6.31 -14.75 21.76
N HIS A 433 -7.31 -15.63 21.69
CA HIS A 433 -7.22 -16.92 20.99
C HIS A 433 -6.82 -16.78 19.52
N VAL A 434 -7.43 -15.80 18.83
CA VAL A 434 -7.13 -15.49 17.42
C VAL A 434 -5.77 -14.81 17.32
N MET A 435 -5.44 -13.89 18.23
CA MET A 435 -4.14 -13.21 18.22
C MET A 435 -2.98 -14.17 18.44
N ALA A 436 -3.12 -15.17 19.33
CA ALA A 436 -2.10 -16.19 19.55
C ALA A 436 -1.76 -16.97 18.27
N GLN A 437 -2.75 -17.27 17.43
CA GLN A 437 -2.53 -17.89 16.11
C GLN A 437 -1.78 -16.95 15.15
N LEU A 438 -2.13 -15.66 15.16
CA LEU A 438 -1.58 -14.67 14.23
C LEU A 438 -0.15 -14.21 14.59
N GLU A 439 0.16 -14.14 15.88
CA GLU A 439 1.45 -13.72 16.41
C GLU A 439 2.45 -14.89 16.51
N ALA A 440 2.01 -16.12 16.24
CA ALA A 440 2.88 -17.29 16.19
C ALA A 440 4.02 -17.09 15.17
N PRO A 441 5.29 -17.43 15.49
CA PRO A 441 6.41 -17.26 14.57
C PRO A 441 6.20 -17.95 13.21
N THR A 442 5.56 -19.12 13.20
CA THR A 442 5.19 -19.85 11.98
C THR A 442 4.17 -19.10 11.13
N ALA A 443 3.19 -18.44 11.76
CA ALA A 443 2.21 -17.62 11.07
C ALA A 443 2.85 -16.38 10.45
N ILE A 444 3.73 -15.69 11.18
CA ILE A 444 4.49 -14.54 10.66
C ILE A 444 5.42 -14.96 9.51
N ALA A 445 6.07 -16.12 9.61
CA ALA A 445 6.92 -16.66 8.56
C ALA A 445 6.16 -17.05 7.27
N ALA A 446 4.86 -17.32 7.36
CA ALA A 446 4.02 -17.66 6.21
C ALA A 446 3.73 -16.47 5.27
N TRP A 447 4.14 -15.25 5.63
CA TRP A 447 4.03 -14.11 4.73
C TRP A 447 4.88 -14.30 3.46
N SER A 448 4.24 -14.20 2.30
CA SER A 448 4.94 -14.32 1.00
C SER A 448 6.00 -13.24 0.76
N ASP A 449 5.79 -12.05 1.35
CA ASP A 449 6.70 -10.91 1.26
C ASP A 449 7.06 -10.48 2.70
N PRO A 450 8.34 -10.57 3.11
CA PRO A 450 8.78 -10.15 4.44
C PRO A 450 8.41 -8.71 4.79
N ALA A 451 8.30 -7.80 3.80
CA ALA A 451 7.86 -6.43 4.07
C ALA A 451 6.42 -6.36 4.62
N GLY A 452 5.53 -7.25 4.14
CA GLY A 452 4.16 -7.37 4.62
C GLY A 452 4.07 -7.82 6.08
N ALA A 453 4.96 -8.73 6.49
CA ALA A 453 5.09 -9.17 7.88
C ALA A 453 5.51 -8.01 8.80
N VAL A 454 6.55 -7.26 8.42
CA VAL A 454 7.04 -6.11 9.21
C VAL A 454 5.95 -5.04 9.36
N ILE A 455 5.23 -4.69 8.29
CA ILE A 455 4.10 -3.75 8.37
C ILE A 455 3.06 -4.26 9.38
N THR A 456 2.71 -5.54 9.34
CA THR A 456 1.70 -6.13 10.22
C THR A 456 2.13 -6.09 11.69
N LEU A 457 3.38 -6.41 11.98
CA LEU A 457 3.94 -6.30 13.34
C LEU A 457 3.96 -4.86 13.85
N ILE A 458 4.30 -3.88 13.00
CA ILE A 458 4.18 -2.45 13.36
C ILE A 458 2.74 -2.10 13.71
N LEU A 459 1.75 -2.58 12.95
CA LEU A 459 0.34 -2.28 13.24
C LEU A 459 -0.15 -2.93 14.54
N ILE A 460 0.31 -4.15 14.83
CA ILE A 460 -0.04 -4.91 16.04
C ILE A 460 0.61 -4.29 17.28
N ARG A 461 1.93 -4.06 17.24
CA ARG A 461 2.72 -3.64 18.42
C ARG A 461 2.68 -2.13 18.67
N CYS A 462 2.58 -1.32 17.61
CA CYS A 462 2.62 0.14 17.72
C CYS A 462 1.27 0.82 17.45
N GLY A 463 0.26 0.09 16.97
CA GLY A 463 -1.10 0.61 16.80
C GLY A 463 -1.25 1.70 15.73
N LEU A 464 -0.31 1.82 14.79
CA LEU A 464 -0.38 2.79 13.69
C LEU A 464 -1.63 2.56 12.82
N ARG A 465 -2.05 3.58 12.06
CA ARG A 465 -2.99 3.35 10.96
C ARG A 465 -2.22 2.73 9.80
N VAL A 466 -2.86 1.81 9.06
CA VAL A 466 -2.26 1.19 7.86
C VAL A 466 -1.75 2.23 6.85
N GLY A 467 -2.44 3.36 6.71
CA GLY A 467 -2.00 4.45 5.85
C GLY A 467 -0.69 5.10 6.32
N ASP A 468 -0.48 5.21 7.63
CA ASP A 468 0.73 5.79 8.20
C ASP A 468 1.88 4.77 8.16
N ALA A 469 1.63 3.51 8.52
CA ALA A 469 2.64 2.44 8.50
C ALA A 469 3.22 2.18 7.10
N THR A 470 2.37 2.16 6.06
CA THR A 470 2.82 1.97 4.66
C THR A 470 3.60 3.16 4.10
N ARG A 471 3.54 4.33 4.76
CA ARG A 471 4.23 5.56 4.37
C ARG A 471 5.39 5.93 5.30
N LEU A 472 5.87 4.99 6.11
CA LEU A 472 7.04 5.21 6.94
C LEU A 472 8.23 5.63 6.07
N SER A 473 8.93 6.67 6.51
CA SER A 473 10.18 7.10 5.92
C SER A 473 11.24 6.01 6.10
N TYR A 474 12.24 5.95 5.22
CA TYR A 474 13.35 5.02 5.39
C TYR A 474 14.09 5.26 6.71
N ASP A 475 14.25 6.51 7.14
CA ASP A 475 14.91 6.95 8.39
C ASP A 475 13.95 7.04 9.60
N CYS A 476 12.96 6.14 9.69
CA CYS A 476 11.93 6.20 10.71
C CYS A 476 12.37 5.79 12.13
N LEU A 477 13.60 5.32 12.33
CA LEU A 477 14.11 4.92 13.63
C LEU A 477 14.87 6.07 14.29
N VAL A 478 14.49 6.42 15.52
CA VAL A 478 15.18 7.43 16.34
C VAL A 478 15.42 6.87 17.74
N THR A 479 16.43 7.38 18.43
CA THR A 479 16.76 6.98 19.80
C THR A 479 16.67 8.18 20.73
N ASP A 480 16.26 7.95 21.97
CA ASP A 480 16.37 8.97 23.01
C ASP A 480 17.82 9.08 23.54
N PRO A 481 18.13 10.04 24.43
CA PRO A 481 19.47 10.19 25.01
C PRO A 481 19.96 8.98 25.82
N LYS A 482 19.07 8.05 26.21
CA LYS A 482 19.41 6.81 26.92
C LYS A 482 19.58 5.63 25.97
N GLY A 483 19.41 5.83 24.67
CA GLY A 483 19.55 4.80 23.65
C GLY A 483 18.29 3.96 23.41
N ALA A 484 17.15 4.28 24.03
CA ALA A 484 15.92 3.53 23.79
C ALA A 484 15.36 3.85 22.38
N PRO A 485 14.92 2.84 21.60
CA PRO A 485 14.45 3.03 20.23
C PRO A 485 12.98 3.46 20.17
N TYR A 486 12.69 4.36 19.23
CA TYR A 486 11.34 4.85 18.92
C TYR A 486 11.11 4.83 17.41
N LEU A 487 9.85 4.60 17.03
CA LEU A 487 9.37 4.74 15.66
C LEU A 487 8.81 6.14 15.47
N ARG A 488 9.44 6.92 14.60
CA ARG A 488 9.00 8.24 14.16
C ARG A 488 8.15 8.12 12.89
N TYR A 489 6.96 8.73 12.90
CA TYR A 489 6.05 8.71 11.76
C TYR A 489 5.20 9.98 11.67
N VAL A 490 4.64 10.23 10.49
CA VAL A 490 3.65 11.30 10.29
C VAL A 490 2.25 10.71 10.41
N ASN A 491 1.47 11.19 11.37
CA ASN A 491 0.05 10.89 11.45
C ASN A 491 -0.68 11.75 10.40
N HIS A 492 -0.96 11.17 9.23
CA HIS A 492 -1.57 11.91 8.11
C HIS A 492 -3.02 12.31 8.39
N LYS A 493 -3.70 11.65 9.34
CA LYS A 493 -5.06 12.02 9.73
C LYS A 493 -5.07 13.29 10.57
N MET A 494 -4.10 13.42 11.47
CA MET A 494 -3.97 14.56 12.39
C MET A 494 -3.01 15.63 11.88
N ASN A 495 -2.31 15.36 10.77
CA ASN A 495 -1.33 16.23 10.12
C ASN A 495 -0.21 16.69 11.08
N ARG A 496 0.39 15.74 11.81
CA ARG A 496 1.49 15.99 12.75
C ARG A 496 2.47 14.82 12.81
N GLU A 497 3.71 15.09 13.21
CA GLU A 497 4.67 14.05 13.58
C GLU A 497 4.29 13.42 14.92
N ALA A 498 4.55 12.12 15.07
CA ALA A 498 4.33 11.36 16.27
C ALA A 498 5.44 10.31 16.46
N LEU A 499 5.66 9.93 17.72
CA LEU A 499 6.60 8.91 18.12
C LEU A 499 5.88 7.83 18.93
N VAL A 500 6.29 6.58 18.74
CA VAL A 500 5.84 5.44 19.53
C VAL A 500 7.03 4.59 19.94
N PRO A 501 7.11 4.14 21.21
CA PRO A 501 8.19 3.25 21.65
C PRO A 501 8.25 1.96 20.83
N LEU A 502 9.46 1.44 20.63
CA LEU A 502 9.71 0.16 19.96
C LEU A 502 10.30 -0.86 20.92
N ASP A 503 9.89 -2.12 20.76
CA ASP A 503 10.62 -3.25 21.31
C ASP A 503 11.84 -3.61 20.43
N GLU A 504 12.82 -4.28 21.04
CA GLU A 504 14.11 -4.57 20.39
C GLU A 504 13.98 -5.51 19.17
N GLU A 505 13.04 -6.47 19.22
CA GLU A 505 12.79 -7.38 18.11
C GLU A 505 12.23 -6.61 16.91
N LEU A 506 11.23 -5.75 17.11
CA LEU A 506 10.67 -4.94 16.03
C LEU A 506 11.68 -3.93 15.49
N HIS A 507 12.52 -3.34 16.35
CA HIS A 507 13.64 -2.50 15.95
C HIS A 507 14.59 -3.27 15.00
N THR A 508 14.97 -4.49 15.38
CA THR A 508 15.83 -5.38 14.57
C THR A 508 15.18 -5.72 13.22
N LEU A 509 13.89 -6.03 13.19
CA LEU A 509 13.15 -6.32 11.96
C LEU A 509 13.10 -5.13 11.00
N ILE A 510 12.94 -3.91 11.53
CA ILE A 510 12.98 -2.68 10.72
C ILE A 510 14.40 -2.45 10.17
N ARG A 511 15.45 -2.67 10.97
CA ARG A 511 16.85 -2.60 10.51
C ARG A 511 17.14 -3.62 9.40
N ALA A 512 16.66 -4.85 9.55
CA ALA A 512 16.79 -5.88 8.50
C ALA A 512 16.05 -5.47 7.22
N GLN A 513 14.88 -4.84 7.33
CA GLN A 513 14.18 -4.28 6.18
C GLN A 513 14.97 -3.14 5.52
N GLN A 514 15.56 -2.22 6.29
CA GLN A 514 16.44 -1.16 5.77
C GLN A 514 17.61 -1.77 5.00
N ALA A 515 18.30 -2.76 5.57
CA ALA A 515 19.43 -3.43 4.94
C ALA A 515 19.05 -4.11 3.61
N ARG A 516 17.89 -4.78 3.54
CA ARG A 516 17.37 -5.36 2.29
C ARG A 516 17.16 -4.31 1.19
N LEU A 517 16.77 -3.09 1.54
CA LEU A 517 16.54 -2.02 0.57
C LEU A 517 17.84 -1.40 0.04
N THR A 518 18.93 -1.51 0.79
CA THR A 518 20.23 -0.95 0.44
C THR A 518 21.24 -1.96 -0.11
N ALA A 519 20.93 -3.26 -0.09
CA ALA A 519 21.86 -4.31 -0.50
C ALA A 519 22.42 -4.12 -1.93
N GLU A 520 21.62 -3.57 -2.84
CA GLU A 520 21.96 -3.44 -4.27
C GLU A 520 21.82 -2.01 -4.81
N ALA A 521 21.45 -1.05 -3.97
CA ALA A 521 21.15 0.31 -4.40
C ALA A 521 21.13 1.32 -3.24
N THR A 522 21.08 2.62 -3.55
CA THR A 522 20.96 3.70 -2.56
C THR A 522 19.72 3.53 -1.68
N ALA A 523 19.72 4.06 -0.45
CA ALA A 523 18.52 4.04 0.39
C ALA A 523 17.33 4.74 -0.30
N PRO A 524 16.15 4.11 -0.40
CA PRO A 524 14.94 4.77 -0.88
C PRO A 524 14.44 5.79 0.16
N PRO A 525 13.55 6.73 -0.20
CA PRO A 525 13.01 7.67 0.77
C PRO A 525 11.92 7.05 1.68
N VAL A 526 11.40 5.86 1.34
CA VAL A 526 10.36 5.16 2.11
C VAL A 526 10.80 3.76 2.51
N LEU A 527 10.37 3.29 3.68
CA LEU A 527 10.70 1.96 4.21
C LEU A 527 9.97 0.83 3.47
N PHE A 528 8.81 1.12 2.87
CA PHE A 528 8.01 0.14 2.14
C PHE A 528 7.69 0.64 0.73
N PRO A 529 8.69 0.65 -0.18
CA PRO A 529 8.46 1.11 -1.55
C PRO A 529 7.53 0.15 -2.30
N ARG A 530 6.71 0.71 -3.18
CA ARG A 530 5.88 -0.07 -4.10
C ARG A 530 6.80 -0.92 -5.00
N PRO A 531 6.56 -2.23 -5.16
CA PRO A 531 7.45 -3.12 -5.93
C PRO A 531 7.45 -2.87 -7.45
N THR A 532 6.37 -2.30 -8.00
CA THR A 532 6.20 -2.11 -9.44
C THR A 532 5.86 -0.67 -9.77
N LYS A 533 6.24 -0.19 -10.96
CA LYS A 533 5.99 1.18 -11.42
C LYS A 533 6.46 2.21 -10.37
N ASN A 534 7.72 2.07 -10.00
CA ASN A 534 8.38 2.90 -9.01
C ASN A 534 9.93 2.88 -9.20
N PRO A 535 10.45 3.27 -10.38
CA PRO A 535 11.89 3.31 -10.66
C PRO A 535 12.75 3.89 -9.53
N ASP A 536 12.34 5.04 -8.99
CA ASP A 536 13.08 5.75 -7.93
C ASP A 536 12.84 5.18 -6.53
N ARG A 537 11.99 4.15 -6.42
CA ARG A 537 11.55 3.56 -5.14
C ARG A 537 10.97 4.58 -4.15
N ALA A 538 10.46 5.71 -4.66
CA ALA A 538 9.94 6.80 -3.85
C ALA A 538 8.45 6.68 -3.49
N ILE A 539 7.70 5.90 -4.27
CA ILE A 539 6.26 5.73 -4.07
C ILE A 539 6.02 4.64 -3.01
N PRO A 540 5.32 4.92 -1.91
CA PRO A 540 5.04 3.91 -0.87
C PRO A 540 4.04 2.84 -1.36
N LEU A 541 4.09 1.67 -0.71
CA LEU A 541 3.11 0.61 -0.88
C LEU A 541 1.70 1.15 -0.60
N SER A 542 0.73 0.87 -1.48
CA SER A 542 -0.64 1.33 -1.23
C SER A 542 -1.33 0.47 -0.17
N THR A 543 -2.20 1.09 0.62
CA THR A 543 -3.01 0.40 1.64
C THR A 543 -3.86 -0.73 1.03
N SER A 544 -4.36 -0.55 -0.20
CA SER A 544 -5.09 -1.58 -0.93
C SER A 544 -4.21 -2.79 -1.27
N THR A 545 -2.95 -2.57 -1.64
CA THR A 545 -2.00 -3.66 -1.93
C THR A 545 -1.68 -4.44 -0.66
N TYR A 546 -1.40 -3.74 0.44
CA TYR A 546 -1.22 -4.37 1.75
C TYR A 546 -2.45 -5.18 2.17
N ARG A 547 -3.66 -4.62 2.05
CA ARG A 547 -4.90 -5.34 2.42
C ARG A 547 -5.12 -6.60 1.59
N ALA A 548 -4.83 -6.55 0.29
CA ALA A 548 -4.90 -7.74 -0.56
C ALA A 548 -3.88 -8.81 -0.13
N ALA A 549 -2.67 -8.41 0.28
CA ALA A 549 -1.67 -9.34 0.81
C ALA A 549 -2.08 -9.91 2.18
N LEU A 550 -2.61 -9.07 3.07
CA LEU A 550 -3.16 -9.49 4.37
C LEU A 550 -4.25 -10.56 4.20
N TYR A 551 -5.18 -10.39 3.25
CA TYR A 551 -6.23 -11.37 3.05
C TYR A 551 -5.72 -12.71 2.52
N ARG A 552 -4.73 -12.70 1.62
CA ARG A 552 -4.08 -13.94 1.17
C ARG A 552 -3.35 -14.65 2.32
N TRP A 553 -2.68 -13.88 3.18
CA TRP A 553 -2.01 -14.43 4.36
C TRP A 553 -3.01 -15.04 5.37
N LEU A 554 -4.09 -14.33 5.69
CA LEU A 554 -5.14 -14.87 6.57
C LEU A 554 -5.79 -16.13 5.98
N GLU A 555 -5.98 -16.17 4.66
CA GLU A 555 -6.51 -17.35 3.96
C GLU A 555 -5.55 -18.54 4.03
N SER A 556 -4.23 -18.32 3.95
CA SER A 556 -3.24 -19.40 4.08
C SER A 556 -3.14 -20.01 5.48
N LEU A 557 -3.62 -19.32 6.52
CA LEU A 557 -3.49 -19.76 7.91
C LEU A 557 -4.73 -20.47 8.46
N ASP A 558 -5.87 -20.44 7.77
CA ASP A 558 -7.18 -20.92 8.28
C ASP A 558 -7.50 -20.44 9.71
N VAL A 559 -7.26 -19.16 9.99
CA VAL A 559 -7.41 -18.60 11.35
C VAL A 559 -8.86 -18.70 11.82
N ARG A 560 -9.07 -19.28 13.01
CA ARG A 560 -10.40 -19.53 13.60
C ARG A 560 -10.57 -18.90 14.97
N ASP A 561 -11.80 -18.54 15.31
CA ASP A 561 -12.17 -18.14 16.67
C ASP A 561 -12.36 -19.34 17.60
N GLU A 562 -12.65 -19.06 18.87
CA GLU A 562 -12.93 -20.05 19.91
C GLU A 562 -14.11 -20.99 19.61
N HIS A 563 -14.94 -20.65 18.61
CA HIS A 563 -16.07 -21.45 18.14
C HIS A 563 -15.78 -22.14 16.80
N ALA A 564 -14.51 -22.21 16.39
CA ALA A 564 -14.03 -22.79 15.14
C ALA A 564 -14.54 -22.11 13.86
N HIS A 565 -15.03 -20.86 13.93
CA HIS A 565 -15.43 -20.09 12.75
C HIS A 565 -14.25 -19.32 12.17
N ARG A 566 -14.16 -19.25 10.84
CA ARG A 566 -13.17 -18.43 10.15
C ARG A 566 -13.37 -16.95 10.44
N VAL A 567 -12.29 -16.27 10.82
CA VAL A 567 -12.34 -14.84 11.14
C VAL A 567 -12.02 -13.96 9.94
N HIS A 568 -12.78 -12.86 9.80
CA HIS A 568 -12.45 -11.80 8.85
C HIS A 568 -11.90 -10.58 9.59
N LEU A 569 -10.61 -10.30 9.38
CA LEU A 569 -9.90 -9.25 10.11
C LEU A 569 -9.58 -8.05 9.21
N THR A 570 -9.54 -6.87 9.79
CA THR A 570 -9.18 -5.63 9.10
C THR A 570 -8.04 -4.93 9.82
N PRO A 571 -7.18 -4.16 9.10
CA PRO A 571 -5.99 -3.56 9.72
C PRO A 571 -6.29 -2.62 10.91
N HIS A 572 -7.50 -2.05 10.98
CA HIS A 572 -7.85 -1.18 12.10
C HIS A 572 -8.10 -1.94 13.41
N GLN A 573 -8.38 -3.25 13.35
CA GLN A 573 -8.60 -4.07 14.53
C GLN A 573 -7.32 -4.29 15.32
N TRP A 574 -6.14 -4.27 14.69
CA TRP A 574 -4.84 -4.32 15.38
C TRP A 574 -4.70 -3.20 16.40
N ARG A 575 -5.05 -1.98 15.98
CA ARG A 575 -5.06 -0.80 16.84
C ARG A 575 -6.08 -0.90 17.98
N HIS A 576 -7.27 -1.44 17.71
CA HIS A 576 -8.25 -1.69 18.76
C HIS A 576 -7.76 -2.73 19.77
N THR A 577 -7.11 -3.78 19.28
CA THR A 577 -6.54 -4.85 20.11
C THR A 577 -5.43 -4.31 21.01
N LEU A 578 -4.50 -3.51 20.48
CA LEU A 578 -3.48 -2.86 21.28
C LEU A 578 -4.08 -1.94 22.35
N GLY A 579 -5.05 -1.09 21.97
CA GLY A 579 -5.73 -0.21 22.92
C GLY A 579 -6.42 -0.97 24.05
N THR A 580 -7.14 -2.04 23.72
CA THR A 580 -7.77 -2.92 24.71
C THR A 580 -6.74 -3.64 25.58
N ARG A 581 -5.66 -4.21 25.00
CA ARG A 581 -4.59 -4.89 25.75
C ARG A 581 -3.90 -3.96 26.75
N LEU A 582 -3.63 -2.70 26.36
CA LEU A 582 -2.98 -1.74 27.25
C LEU A 582 -3.89 -1.36 28.42
N ILE A 583 -5.16 -1.05 28.17
CA ILE A 583 -6.11 -0.72 29.24
C ILE A 583 -6.33 -1.93 30.16
N ASN A 584 -6.43 -3.15 29.61
CA ASN A 584 -6.56 -4.37 30.41
C ASN A 584 -5.31 -4.71 31.24
N ARG A 585 -4.18 -4.04 30.99
CA ARG A 585 -2.94 -4.11 31.78
C ARG A 585 -2.78 -2.88 32.68
N ASP A 586 -3.89 -2.23 33.01
CA ASP A 586 -3.97 -1.05 33.88
C ASP A 586 -3.10 0.15 33.41
N VAL A 587 -2.77 0.22 32.12
CA VAL A 587 -2.08 1.38 31.56
C VAL A 587 -3.04 2.58 31.60
N PRO A 588 -2.67 3.72 32.20
CA PRO A 588 -3.56 4.86 32.33
C PRO A 588 -4.13 5.33 30.98
N GLN A 589 -5.42 5.69 30.95
CA GLN A 589 -6.12 6.09 29.71
C GLN A 589 -5.40 7.21 28.95
N GLU A 590 -4.80 8.16 29.68
CA GLU A 590 -4.01 9.25 29.08
C GLU A 590 -2.75 8.73 28.37
N VAL A 591 -2.09 7.72 28.93
CA VAL A 591 -0.92 7.08 28.30
C VAL A 591 -1.34 6.34 27.03
N VAL A 592 -2.44 5.59 27.08
CA VAL A 592 -3.00 4.92 25.89
C VAL A 592 -3.43 5.92 24.81
N ARG A 593 -4.00 7.07 25.22
CA ARG A 593 -4.34 8.18 24.31
C ARG A 593 -3.10 8.70 23.58
N ARG A 594 -1.97 8.85 24.28
CA ARG A 594 -0.69 9.30 23.70
C ARG A 594 -0.08 8.23 22.79
N ILE A 595 0.00 6.97 23.23
CA ILE A 595 0.55 5.85 22.44
C ILE A 595 -0.21 5.69 21.12
N LEU A 596 -1.54 5.70 21.18
CA LEU A 596 -2.34 5.58 19.97
C LEU A 596 -2.39 6.89 19.17
N ASP A 597 -1.95 8.03 19.72
CA ASP A 597 -2.10 9.34 19.10
C ASP A 597 -3.58 9.69 18.82
N HIS A 598 -4.39 9.68 19.89
CA HIS A 598 -5.79 10.09 19.89
C HIS A 598 -5.94 11.57 20.25
N ASP A 599 -6.83 12.25 19.53
CA ASP A 599 -7.07 13.69 19.71
C ASP A 599 -7.86 14.00 20.98
N SER A 600 -8.83 13.14 21.32
CA SER A 600 -9.67 13.30 22.51
C SER A 600 -9.66 12.07 23.40
N SER A 601 -9.85 12.29 24.71
CA SER A 601 -10.02 11.22 25.71
C SER A 601 -11.24 10.34 25.41
N GLN A 602 -12.30 10.90 24.82
CA GLN A 602 -13.51 10.17 24.39
C GLN A 602 -13.19 9.03 23.42
N MET A 603 -12.19 9.18 22.54
CA MET A 603 -11.78 8.10 21.63
C MET A 603 -11.17 6.91 22.37
N THR A 604 -10.50 7.15 23.50
CA THR A 604 -9.87 6.11 24.34
C THR A 604 -10.84 5.57 25.41
N ALA A 605 -11.82 6.37 25.84
CA ALA A 605 -12.82 5.99 26.85
C ALA A 605 -13.60 4.74 26.44
N HIS A 606 -13.68 4.50 25.13
CA HIS A 606 -14.27 3.30 24.56
C HIS A 606 -13.61 1.99 25.01
N TYR A 607 -12.30 2.01 25.28
CA TYR A 607 -11.57 0.86 25.82
C TYR A 607 -11.74 0.72 27.34
N ALA A 608 -11.80 1.85 28.06
CA ALA A 608 -12.01 1.88 29.51
C ALA A 608 -13.32 1.21 29.92
N ARG A 609 -14.41 1.49 29.18
CA ARG A 609 -15.70 0.82 29.40
C ARG A 609 -15.61 -0.70 29.29
N LEU A 610 -14.89 -1.22 28.29
CA LEU A 610 -14.68 -2.68 28.17
C LEU A 610 -13.89 -3.27 29.34
N HIS A 611 -12.90 -2.56 29.85
CA HIS A 611 -12.15 -3.00 31.01
C HIS A 611 -13.04 -3.03 32.24
N ASP A 612 -13.83 -1.97 32.49
CA ASP A 612 -14.82 -1.98 33.58
C ASP A 612 -15.81 -3.15 33.43
N ASP A 613 -16.33 -3.42 32.23
CA ASP A 613 -17.20 -4.58 31.97
C ASP A 613 -16.50 -5.93 32.20
N THR A 614 -15.20 -6.00 31.96
CA THR A 614 -14.40 -7.23 32.14
C THR A 614 -14.08 -7.46 33.61
N VAL A 615 -13.57 -6.44 34.30
CA VAL A 615 -13.29 -6.50 35.74
C VAL A 615 -14.58 -6.72 36.52
N ARG A 616 -15.68 -6.09 36.12
CA ARG A 616 -17.01 -6.34 36.70
C ARG A 616 -17.43 -7.80 36.54
N ARG A 617 -17.29 -8.39 35.35
CA ARG A 617 -17.60 -9.82 35.15
C ARG A 617 -16.76 -10.73 36.04
N HIS A 618 -15.47 -10.44 36.20
CA HIS A 618 -14.61 -11.19 37.12
C HIS A 618 -15.01 -10.99 38.59
N TRP A 619 -15.34 -9.76 38.98
CA TRP A 619 -15.84 -9.45 40.31
C TRP A 619 -17.14 -10.20 40.58
N ASP A 620 -18.14 -10.10 39.70
CA ASP A 620 -19.43 -10.76 39.84
C ASP A 620 -19.28 -12.29 39.95
N ALA A 621 -18.41 -12.90 39.14
CA ALA A 621 -18.15 -14.34 39.15
C ALA A 621 -17.32 -14.85 40.34
N ALA A 622 -16.53 -14.00 41.01
CA ALA A 622 -15.69 -14.42 42.11
C ALA A 622 -16.53 -14.77 43.36
N ARG A 623 -16.18 -15.87 44.06
CA ARG A 623 -16.64 -16.12 45.43
C ARG A 623 -15.97 -15.11 46.37
N LYS A 624 -16.76 -14.39 47.15
CA LYS A 624 -16.29 -13.44 48.16
C LYS A 624 -16.55 -14.02 49.54
N VAL A 625 -15.56 -13.95 50.42
CA VAL A 625 -15.69 -14.41 51.81
C VAL A 625 -15.29 -13.31 52.80
N ASP A 626 -15.88 -13.32 53.98
CA ASP A 626 -15.52 -12.45 55.11
C ASP A 626 -14.41 -13.06 55.98
N ILE A 627 -14.10 -12.43 57.12
CA ILE A 627 -13.07 -12.90 58.07
C ILE A 627 -13.37 -14.25 58.72
N THR A 628 -14.62 -14.70 58.70
CA THR A 628 -15.05 -16.00 59.24
C THR A 628 -15.09 -17.10 58.17
N GLY A 629 -14.83 -16.75 56.91
CA GLY A 629 -14.95 -17.67 55.78
C GLY A 629 -16.38 -17.80 55.22
N ALA A 630 -17.34 -17.05 55.76
CA ALA A 630 -18.72 -17.07 55.26
C ALA A 630 -18.81 -16.42 53.88
N ALA A 631 -19.56 -17.04 52.96
CA ALA A 631 -19.76 -16.52 51.62
C ALA A 631 -20.66 -15.29 51.65
N ILE A 632 -20.25 -14.23 50.94
CA ILE A 632 -21.05 -13.01 50.83
C ILE A 632 -21.93 -13.10 49.57
N PRO A 633 -23.26 -13.19 49.72
CA PRO A 633 -24.16 -13.34 48.58
C PRO A 633 -24.12 -12.09 47.69
N SER A 634 -24.09 -12.31 46.38
CA SER A 634 -24.11 -11.27 45.37
C SER A 634 -25.13 -11.68 44.31
N GLU A 635 -26.18 -10.88 44.12
CA GLU A 635 -27.16 -11.06 43.05
C GLU A 635 -26.78 -10.20 41.84
N PRO A 636 -26.24 -10.78 40.75
CA PRO A 636 -25.81 -10.03 39.58
C PRO A 636 -27.00 -9.32 38.92
N GLY A 637 -26.85 -8.02 38.62
CA GLY A 637 -27.87 -7.22 37.92
C GLY A 637 -28.90 -6.51 38.81
N SER A 638 -28.79 -6.60 40.14
CA SER A 638 -29.58 -5.75 41.05
C SER A 638 -29.00 -4.33 41.15
N PRO A 639 -29.83 -3.29 41.44
CA PRO A 639 -29.33 -1.94 41.73
C PRO A 639 -28.32 -1.89 42.89
N LEU A 640 -28.41 -2.83 43.83
CA LEU A 640 -27.47 -2.97 44.94
C LEU A 640 -26.11 -3.52 44.48
N ALA A 641 -26.08 -4.44 43.50
CA ALA A 641 -24.84 -4.94 42.92
C ALA A 641 -24.09 -3.84 42.13
N ASP A 642 -24.80 -2.95 41.43
CA ASP A 642 -24.20 -1.78 40.76
C ASP A 642 -23.54 -0.82 41.76
N ALA A 643 -24.22 -0.56 42.89
CA ALA A 643 -23.68 0.28 43.97
C ALA A 643 -22.49 -0.39 44.67
N ALA A 644 -22.54 -1.70 44.91
CA ALA A 644 -21.45 -2.47 45.50
C ALA A 644 -20.21 -2.51 44.58
N TRP A 645 -20.40 -2.71 43.27
CA TRP A 645 -19.33 -2.61 42.27
C TRP A 645 -18.68 -1.21 42.25
N THR A 646 -19.50 -0.15 42.28
CA THR A 646 -19.01 1.23 42.33
C THR A 646 -18.24 1.51 43.62
N GLY A 647 -18.74 1.03 44.75
CA GLY A 647 -18.07 1.10 46.05
C GLY A 647 -16.75 0.34 46.07
N HIS A 648 -16.70 -0.86 45.48
CA HIS A 648 -15.48 -1.65 45.34
C HIS A 648 -14.41 -0.93 44.50
N ARG A 649 -14.78 -0.42 43.31
CA ARG A 649 -13.85 0.32 42.45
C ARG A 649 -13.27 1.54 43.15
N LEU A 650 -14.11 2.22 43.93
CA LEU A 650 -13.70 3.38 44.70
C LEU A 650 -12.79 2.99 45.88
N ALA A 651 -13.15 1.96 46.64
CA ALA A 651 -12.35 1.46 47.76
C ALA A 651 -10.99 0.91 47.32
N ALA A 652 -10.93 0.18 46.21
CA ALA A 652 -9.66 -0.31 45.64
C ALA A 652 -8.70 0.84 45.26
N ALA A 653 -9.26 1.98 44.83
CA ALA A 653 -8.46 3.16 44.48
C ALA A 653 -8.02 3.98 45.71
N THR A 654 -8.71 3.88 46.85
CA THR A 654 -8.47 4.78 48.01
C THR A 654 -8.04 4.08 49.30
N GLN A 655 -8.27 2.77 49.42
CA GLN A 655 -8.06 1.97 50.64
C GLN A 655 -7.57 0.56 50.26
N ALA A 656 -6.45 0.48 49.54
CA ALA A 656 -5.87 -0.79 49.12
C ALA A 656 -5.38 -1.61 50.34
N LEU A 657 -5.77 -2.88 50.40
CA LEU A 657 -5.28 -3.84 51.39
C LEU A 657 -4.44 -4.92 50.68
N PRO A 658 -3.34 -5.40 51.30
CA PRO A 658 -2.46 -6.38 50.68
C PRO A 658 -3.09 -7.78 50.52
N ASN A 659 -4.14 -8.10 51.29
CA ASN A 659 -4.73 -9.43 51.37
C ASN A 659 -6.26 -9.45 51.14
N GLY A 660 -6.85 -8.35 50.67
CA GLY A 660 -8.29 -8.30 50.41
C GLY A 660 -8.78 -6.89 50.13
N HIS A 661 -10.01 -6.61 50.53
CA HIS A 661 -10.72 -5.36 50.26
C HIS A 661 -11.45 -4.87 51.50
N CYS A 662 -11.55 -3.55 51.60
CA CYS A 662 -12.33 -2.88 52.63
C CYS A 662 -13.72 -2.51 52.08
N ALA A 663 -14.78 -2.97 52.75
CA ALA A 663 -16.16 -2.59 52.44
C ALA A 663 -16.62 -1.35 53.24
N LEU A 664 -15.73 -0.67 53.97
CA LEU A 664 -16.04 0.55 54.71
C LEU A 664 -16.45 1.67 53.72
N PRO A 665 -17.60 2.34 53.91
CA PRO A 665 -17.98 3.46 53.08
C PRO A 665 -16.93 4.59 53.11
N ILE A 666 -16.55 5.11 51.94
CA ILE A 666 -15.44 6.06 51.78
C ILE A 666 -15.56 7.36 52.60
N HIS A 667 -16.77 7.77 52.97
CA HIS A 667 -16.99 8.96 53.81
C HIS A 667 -16.65 8.72 55.30
N LYS A 668 -16.30 7.48 55.68
CA LYS A 668 -15.83 7.12 57.02
C LYS A 668 -14.34 6.82 56.98
N ALA A 669 -13.57 7.48 57.85
CA ALA A 669 -12.18 7.12 58.08
C ALA A 669 -12.10 5.87 58.97
N CYS A 670 -11.19 4.95 58.65
CA CYS A 670 -10.93 3.80 59.53
C CYS A 670 -10.20 4.28 60.79
N PRO A 671 -10.73 4.04 62.00
CA PRO A 671 -10.07 4.43 63.25
C PRO A 671 -9.00 3.43 63.70
N HIS A 672 -8.85 2.29 63.01
CA HIS A 672 -7.99 1.18 63.41
C HIS A 672 -6.88 0.92 62.38
N ALA A 673 -5.62 0.92 62.83
CA ALA A 673 -4.50 0.41 62.04
C ALA A 673 -4.37 -1.11 62.23
N ASN A 674 -4.13 -1.86 61.14
CA ASN A 674 -3.81 -3.30 61.16
C ASN A 674 -4.86 -4.25 61.77
N ALA A 675 -6.13 -3.84 61.83
CA ALA A 675 -7.23 -4.68 62.35
C ALA A 675 -8.03 -5.43 61.26
N CYS A 676 -7.57 -5.43 60.00
CA CYS A 676 -8.39 -5.88 58.87
C CYS A 676 -8.80 -7.36 58.97
N LEU A 677 -7.90 -8.24 59.40
CA LEU A 677 -8.21 -9.67 59.57
C LEU A 677 -9.10 -9.99 60.78
N THR A 678 -9.49 -8.99 61.55
CA THR A 678 -10.48 -9.09 62.63
C THR A 678 -11.60 -8.06 62.45
N CYS A 679 -11.69 -7.42 61.28
CA CYS A 679 -12.66 -6.39 60.97
C CYS A 679 -13.83 -6.97 60.16
N PRO A 680 -15.10 -6.73 60.56
CA PRO A 680 -16.26 -7.22 59.83
C PRO A 680 -16.44 -6.56 58.45
N MET A 681 -15.73 -5.46 58.18
CA MET A 681 -15.74 -4.80 56.86
C MET A 681 -14.74 -5.40 55.87
N PHE A 682 -13.96 -6.41 56.28
CA PHE A 682 -12.98 -7.03 55.42
C PHE A 682 -13.60 -8.12 54.56
N LEU A 683 -13.25 -8.12 53.28
CA LEU A 683 -13.74 -9.05 52.28
C LEU A 683 -12.59 -9.48 51.37
N THR A 684 -12.51 -10.76 51.05
CA THR A 684 -11.44 -11.28 50.20
C THR A 684 -11.94 -12.31 49.20
N THR A 685 -11.08 -12.70 48.27
CA THR A 685 -11.36 -13.56 47.12
C THR A 685 -10.17 -14.48 46.88
N ALA A 686 -10.35 -15.54 46.08
CA ALA A 686 -9.29 -16.51 45.76
C ALA A 686 -8.02 -15.87 45.16
N THR A 687 -8.11 -14.67 44.57
CA THR A 687 -6.94 -13.94 44.06
C THR A 687 -5.94 -13.55 45.16
N HIS A 688 -6.36 -13.47 46.42
CA HIS A 688 -5.53 -13.11 47.58
C HIS A 688 -5.03 -14.33 48.36
N LEU A 689 -5.36 -15.56 47.92
CA LEU A 689 -4.99 -16.79 48.62
C LEU A 689 -3.48 -16.94 48.89
N PRO A 690 -2.57 -16.58 47.95
CA PRO A 690 -1.13 -16.61 48.25
C PRO A 690 -0.73 -15.70 49.42
N ALA A 691 -1.30 -14.49 49.49
CA ALA A 691 -1.01 -13.52 50.56
C ALA A 691 -1.53 -14.01 51.93
N HIS A 692 -2.69 -14.68 51.96
CA HIS A 692 -3.20 -15.29 53.20
C HIS A 692 -2.32 -16.44 53.67
N ARG A 693 -1.85 -17.30 52.77
CA ARG A 693 -0.94 -18.42 53.11
C ARG A 693 0.40 -17.91 53.66
N GLU A 694 0.96 -16.88 53.04
CA GLU A 694 2.19 -16.24 53.51
C GLU A 694 2.00 -15.62 54.90
N HIS A 695 0.92 -14.87 55.10
CA HIS A 695 0.63 -14.24 56.39
C HIS A 695 0.38 -15.30 57.48
N ARG A 696 -0.31 -16.40 57.16
CA ARG A 696 -0.50 -17.53 58.08
C ARG A 696 0.83 -18.09 58.57
N ALA A 697 1.79 -18.30 57.66
CA ALA A 697 3.11 -18.80 58.03
C ALA A 697 3.84 -17.84 58.99
N GLN A 698 3.78 -16.53 58.70
CA GLN A 698 4.38 -15.50 59.55
C GLN A 698 3.73 -15.44 60.94
N VAL A 699 2.40 -15.53 61.02
CA VAL A 699 1.66 -15.51 62.29
C VAL A 699 1.98 -16.73 63.16
N ILE A 700 2.11 -17.92 62.55
CA ILE A 700 2.55 -19.13 63.26
C ILE A 700 3.93 -18.92 63.89
N GLU A 701 4.90 -18.41 63.12
CA GLU A 701 6.25 -18.13 63.64
C GLU A 701 6.22 -17.11 64.80
N LEU A 702 5.38 -16.07 64.69
CA LEU A 702 5.19 -15.07 65.74
C LEU A 702 4.62 -15.67 67.02
N ILE A 703 3.60 -16.53 66.92
CA ILE A 703 2.99 -17.23 68.06
C ILE A 703 4.04 -18.12 68.73
N THR A 704 4.71 -18.99 67.97
CA THR A 704 5.74 -19.90 68.49
C THR A 704 6.84 -19.16 69.24
N ARG A 705 7.32 -18.03 68.69
CA ARG A 705 8.34 -17.20 69.35
C ARG A 705 7.81 -16.51 70.60
N ALA A 706 6.57 -16.01 70.58
CA ALA A 706 5.96 -15.35 71.73
C ALA A 706 5.75 -16.31 72.90
N GLU A 707 5.31 -17.54 72.63
CA GLU A 707 5.14 -18.61 73.62
C GLU A 707 6.49 -19.02 74.24
N ALA A 708 7.51 -19.24 73.41
CA ALA A 708 8.86 -19.56 73.88
C ALA A 708 9.48 -18.46 74.78
N GLN A 709 9.05 -17.22 74.62
CA GLN A 709 9.50 -16.06 75.40
C GLN A 709 8.57 -15.73 76.60
N GLY A 710 7.54 -16.54 76.87
CA GLY A 710 6.59 -16.31 77.96
C GLY A 710 5.67 -15.09 77.75
N ARG A 711 5.55 -14.59 76.51
CA ARG A 711 4.73 -13.40 76.16
C ARG A 711 3.29 -13.80 75.82
N THR A 712 2.57 -14.33 76.81
CA THR A 712 1.23 -14.93 76.66
C THR A 712 0.21 -14.03 75.97
N ARG A 713 0.18 -12.72 76.29
CA ARG A 713 -0.76 -11.77 75.66
C ARG A 713 -0.52 -11.59 74.16
N VAL A 714 0.74 -11.64 73.71
CA VAL A 714 1.08 -11.49 72.29
C VAL A 714 0.73 -12.76 71.52
N ALA A 715 0.94 -13.93 72.11
CA ALA A 715 0.51 -15.20 71.53
C ALA A 715 -1.03 -15.23 71.36
N GLN A 716 -1.78 -14.88 72.40
CA GLN A 716 -3.25 -14.85 72.36
C GLN A 716 -3.80 -13.93 71.26
N MET A 717 -3.26 -12.70 71.14
CA MET A 717 -3.73 -11.75 70.12
C MET A 717 -3.52 -12.24 68.69
N ASN A 718 -2.49 -13.07 68.45
CA ASN A 718 -2.19 -13.59 67.12
C ASN A 718 -2.96 -14.89 66.82
N GLN A 719 -3.46 -15.60 67.84
CA GLN A 719 -4.31 -16.78 67.64
C GLN A 719 -5.64 -16.44 66.95
N ASP A 720 -6.25 -15.29 67.29
CA ASP A 720 -7.48 -14.83 66.63
C ASP A 720 -7.25 -14.55 65.14
N VAL A 721 -6.11 -13.93 64.82
CA VAL A 721 -5.70 -13.66 63.43
C VAL A 721 -5.43 -14.98 62.68
N LEU A 722 -4.78 -15.94 63.33
CA LEU A 722 -4.51 -17.27 62.76
C LEU A 722 -5.81 -18.02 62.44
N SER A 723 -6.76 -18.03 63.38
CA SER A 723 -8.06 -18.68 63.21
C SER A 723 -8.84 -18.11 62.01
N ASN A 724 -8.88 -16.78 61.89
CA ASN A 724 -9.53 -16.13 60.76
C ASN A 724 -8.81 -16.41 59.42
N LEU A 725 -7.47 -16.42 59.41
CA LEU A 725 -6.71 -16.81 58.22
C LEU A 725 -6.98 -18.25 57.79
N GLU A 726 -7.06 -19.19 58.73
CA GLU A 726 -7.39 -20.59 58.44
C GLU A 726 -8.80 -20.75 57.90
N SER A 727 -9.76 -20.02 58.46
CA SER A 727 -11.16 -20.01 58.01
C SER A 727 -11.29 -19.44 56.59
N ILE A 728 -10.61 -18.31 56.31
CA ILE A 728 -10.53 -17.71 54.97
C ILE A 728 -9.90 -18.67 53.95
N ILE A 729 -8.74 -19.25 54.28
CA ILE A 729 -8.01 -20.15 53.37
C ILE A 729 -8.87 -21.37 53.03
N THR A 730 -9.46 -22.01 54.04
CA THR A 730 -10.33 -23.17 53.86
C THR A 730 -11.52 -22.84 52.98
N ALA A 731 -12.22 -21.73 53.26
CA ALA A 731 -13.40 -21.33 52.50
C ALA A 731 -13.10 -20.94 51.04
N LEU A 732 -11.87 -20.52 50.73
CA LEU A 732 -11.44 -20.20 49.37
C LEU A 732 -10.89 -21.41 48.60
N GLU A 733 -10.36 -22.42 49.30
CA GLU A 733 -9.80 -23.65 48.71
C GLU A 733 -10.85 -24.74 48.48
N HIS A 734 -11.84 -24.83 49.39
CA HIS A 734 -12.87 -25.87 49.40
C HIS A 734 -14.28 -25.26 49.35
N PRO A 735 -14.71 -24.73 48.20
CA PRO A 735 -15.98 -24.02 48.10
C PRO A 735 -17.23 -24.90 48.34
N GLU A 736 -17.12 -26.24 48.24
CA GLU A 736 -18.27 -27.15 48.24
C GLU A 736 -18.63 -27.75 49.61
N GLU A 737 -17.80 -27.62 50.65
CA GLU A 737 -18.04 -28.28 51.96
C GLU A 737 -18.80 -27.42 52.99
N ASN A 738 -18.99 -26.11 52.75
CA ASN A 738 -19.58 -25.17 53.72
C ASN A 738 -21.06 -24.80 53.49
N ASP A 739 -21.75 -25.39 52.51
CA ASP A 739 -23.16 -25.08 52.18
C ASP A 739 -24.19 -26.05 52.80
N GLU A 740 -23.78 -27.01 53.65
CA GLU A 740 -24.67 -27.98 54.31
C GLU A 740 -24.75 -27.89 55.86
N SER A 741 -24.43 -26.75 56.48
CA SER A 741 -24.64 -26.53 57.92
C SER A 741 -25.60 -25.41 58.28
#